data_AF-A0A7X7KR76-F1
#
_entry.id   AF-A0A7X7KR76-F1
#
_cell.length_a   1.000
_cell.length_b   1.000
_cell.length_c   1.000
_cell.angle_alpha   90.00
_cell.angle_beta   90.00
_cell.angle_gamma   90.00
#
_symmetry.space_group_name_H-M   'P 1'
#
loop_
_entity.id
_entity.type
_entity.pdbx_description
1 polymer ?
#
loop_
_entity_poly.entity_id
_entity_poly.type
_entity_poly.pdbx_seq_one_letter_code
_entity_poly.pdbx_strand_id
1 'polypeptide(L)'
;MSEQERPRRDFNARSFALGLVSLTLLAVWSHWHTVISLNRTSLNDGSPPVGAVGIFLGVFLIVLLWELVNRRLRLPRGELVVIYAMLMVAAPWTGHGIWYRFIGLIYTVPRDVDQARLLPHYSDKLWPHGPQLNRNVDLAEGLDGWHLTIAQSANDEDVVAALPEPAGRAAVVAAEASRQGIERAIRLQTEDVEVLKLRCRIPTEANGRVQLVPGENYLLSYQARIRGARGSTLMTCYVLTAAGDKAEVSSLNRDTRASFSAADGFEPAHFPKILIPDRLGDYLDVVFEFKGAGTLEVAEVRFYNNEAIQSLYQGRIEVRESDLAQLPPNERARVDVRPDNLWSLRGVAHRLRGSIPLAAWAQPALLWGSLILVLFAGILALMIILRRQWAEHERFGFPMLIFPRTLLEEEAGPDGCLHFTVFRKRSMWVGFGISVFMIGLVGLHHYFNTPYLKTELDITKFVQNHRPLLSFFRGFYWHPFNISLMILPIAFFIELELLGSILLCFLVCSLPFYMREEMFTSWRSIKDFPFIQEQHTGAYMALAVIALYAGRRHLVEVVRRALGRSSQVDDRDEGWTYRKALIVLIGSVFFLCFWMQYVGVGFWKGLLYVAFILACAISTARIRVECGAPWTYLTPYTPLIIFTAFGGAHLFGIDMFVIMIVSGGFLCSASYLMCAPTQVEMLQLGRLLNVRAQCLNRGLILGAVGGLVISGVFLLSVAYSRGGMNVSYIGDWAANQAFQVRLVTAEVGYQDQRYQKSLDEKRPFEVDIKRPKAWALGISFVVTLLLFVAKSLWVGFPLHPVGYILANTYFINMVWGSLFTAMVVKFLALKIGGVMVVRNVLRPFFVGMFLGAIASYLLWDALALGLQAFGIMDTFHVPHIF
;
A
#
# COMPACT_ATOMS: atom_id res chain seq x y z
N MET A 1 -31.75 29.10 -37.98
CA MET A 1 -30.43 29.70 -37.67
C MET A 1 -29.70 28.75 -36.75
N SER A 2 -28.56 28.24 -37.21
CA SER A 2 -27.70 27.28 -36.51
C SER A 2 -27.28 27.80 -35.14
N GLU A 3 -27.60 27.08 -34.07
CA GLU A 3 -26.85 27.16 -32.82
C GLU A 3 -25.38 26.89 -33.17
N GLN A 4 -24.58 27.95 -33.22
CA GLN A 4 -23.13 27.84 -33.21
C GLN A 4 -22.77 26.99 -32.00
N GLU A 5 -22.26 25.78 -32.25
CA GLU A 5 -21.69 24.90 -31.23
C GLU A 5 -20.69 25.71 -30.42
N ARG A 6 -21.10 26.16 -29.22
CA ARG A 6 -20.14 26.66 -28.24
C ARG A 6 -19.08 25.59 -28.11
N PRO A 7 -17.78 25.93 -28.21
CA PRO A 7 -16.72 24.94 -28.12
C PRO A 7 -16.95 24.15 -26.83
N ARG A 8 -17.12 22.82 -26.93
CA ARG A 8 -17.29 21.95 -25.76
C ARG A 8 -16.15 22.30 -24.80
N ARG A 9 -16.45 22.70 -23.56
CA ARG A 9 -15.45 23.02 -22.53
C ARG A 9 -15.63 22.03 -21.39
N ASP A 10 -15.27 20.77 -21.65
CA ASP A 10 -15.42 19.68 -20.67
C ASP A 10 -14.38 19.78 -19.54
N PHE A 11 -13.30 20.53 -19.76
CA PHE A 11 -12.29 20.83 -18.75
C PHE A 11 -11.77 22.26 -18.92
N ASN A 12 -11.84 23.05 -17.85
CA ASN A 12 -11.42 24.45 -17.82
C ASN A 12 -10.89 24.82 -16.40
N ALA A 13 -10.54 26.10 -16.19
CA ALA A 13 -10.01 26.58 -14.91
C ALA A 13 -10.99 26.39 -13.73
N ARG A 14 -12.30 26.49 -14.00
CA ARG A 14 -13.34 26.30 -12.98
C ARG A 14 -13.42 24.84 -12.55
N SER A 15 -13.49 23.90 -13.49
CA SER A 15 -13.49 22.47 -13.17
C SER A 15 -12.19 22.02 -12.51
N PHE A 16 -11.06 22.63 -12.88
CA PHE A 16 -9.77 22.41 -12.23
C PHE A 16 -9.79 22.87 -10.76
N ALA A 17 -10.20 24.10 -10.50
CA ALA A 17 -10.27 24.66 -9.15
C ALA A 17 -11.26 23.88 -8.26
N LEU A 18 -12.45 23.58 -8.77
CA LEU A 18 -13.44 22.80 -8.04
C LEU A 18 -12.96 21.37 -7.80
N GLY A 19 -12.27 20.76 -8.77
CA GLY A 19 -11.61 19.48 -8.62
C GLY A 19 -10.55 19.49 -7.50
N LEU A 20 -9.71 20.53 -7.42
CA LEU A 20 -8.71 20.67 -6.37
C LEU A 20 -9.34 20.83 -4.97
N VAL A 21 -10.40 21.63 -4.86
CA VAL A 21 -11.19 21.75 -3.63
C VAL A 21 -11.79 20.39 -3.25
N SER A 22 -12.35 19.66 -4.23
CA SER A 22 -12.97 18.35 -4.00
C SER A 22 -11.95 17.32 -3.53
N LEU A 23 -10.74 17.31 -4.11
CA LEU A 23 -9.63 16.44 -3.69
C LEU A 23 -9.17 16.78 -2.26
N THR A 24 -9.14 18.06 -1.91
CA THR A 24 -8.79 18.50 -0.55
C THR A 24 -9.85 18.06 0.46
N LEU A 25 -11.13 18.25 0.15
CA LEU A 25 -12.24 17.79 0.99
C LEU A 25 -12.25 16.26 1.14
N LEU A 26 -11.94 15.53 0.07
CA LEU A 26 -11.80 14.07 0.11
C LEU A 26 -10.67 13.64 1.06
N ALA A 27 -9.50 14.28 0.97
CA ALA A 27 -8.38 13.99 1.87
C ALA A 27 -8.76 14.27 3.33
N VAL A 28 -9.32 15.45 3.61
CA VAL A 28 -9.74 15.84 4.96
C VAL A 28 -10.79 14.88 5.52
N TRP A 29 -11.85 14.59 4.76
CA TRP A 29 -12.93 13.73 5.22
C TRP A 29 -12.44 12.29 5.44
N SER A 30 -11.67 11.75 4.51
CA SER A 30 -11.10 10.40 4.61
C SER A 30 -10.20 10.26 5.83
N HIS A 31 -9.25 11.18 6.03
CA HIS A 31 -8.34 11.12 7.16
C HIS A 31 -9.05 11.41 8.48
N TRP A 32 -10.00 12.34 8.52
CA TRP A 32 -10.78 12.57 9.72
C TRP A 32 -11.56 11.32 10.14
N HIS A 33 -12.28 10.71 9.20
CA HIS A 33 -13.16 9.58 9.49
C HIS A 33 -12.40 8.28 9.81
N THR A 34 -11.29 7.99 9.11
CA THR A 34 -10.54 6.74 9.32
C THR A 34 -9.39 6.88 10.30
N VAL A 35 -8.70 8.03 10.33
CA VAL A 35 -7.45 8.20 11.07
C VAL A 35 -7.65 8.94 12.40
N ILE A 36 -8.44 10.02 12.40
CA ILE A 36 -8.56 10.92 13.55
C ILE A 36 -9.72 10.51 14.48
N SER A 37 -10.85 10.05 13.93
CA SER A 37 -12.01 9.67 14.73
C SER A 37 -11.75 8.45 15.62
N LEU A 38 -12.51 8.37 16.72
CA LEU A 38 -12.50 7.24 17.66
C LEU A 38 -13.26 6.03 17.12
N ASN A 39 -14.49 6.21 16.61
CA ASN A 39 -15.29 5.13 16.01
C ASN A 39 -15.02 5.05 14.50
N ARG A 40 -13.92 4.38 14.11
CA ARG A 40 -13.33 4.42 12.76
C ARG A 40 -13.99 3.50 11.77
N THR A 41 -14.12 3.98 10.53
CA THR A 41 -14.45 3.11 9.38
C THR A 41 -13.68 3.55 8.12
N SER A 42 -13.58 2.68 7.11
CA SER A 42 -12.78 2.94 5.90
C SER A 42 -13.64 3.42 4.72
N LEU A 43 -13.70 4.75 4.51
CA LEU A 43 -14.52 5.38 3.44
C LEU A 43 -14.16 4.96 2.01
N ASN A 44 -12.94 4.48 1.78
CA ASN A 44 -12.38 4.37 0.43
C ASN A 44 -12.10 2.93 -0.02
N ASP A 45 -12.42 1.92 0.79
CA ASP A 45 -12.25 0.51 0.43
C ASP A 45 -13.46 -0.10 -0.29
N GLY A 46 -14.60 0.58 -0.23
CA GLY A 46 -15.76 0.25 -1.05
C GLY A 46 -15.51 0.57 -2.52
N SER A 47 -16.25 -0.09 -3.41
CA SER A 47 -16.27 0.26 -4.82
C SER A 47 -17.70 0.37 -5.34
N PRO A 48 -18.17 1.57 -5.76
CA PRO A 48 -17.39 2.80 -5.87
C PRO A 48 -16.99 3.36 -4.49
N PRO A 49 -15.85 4.05 -4.35
CA PRO A 49 -15.41 4.60 -3.08
C PRO A 49 -16.43 5.59 -2.49
N VAL A 50 -16.88 5.34 -1.27
CA VAL A 50 -17.92 6.14 -0.58
C VAL A 50 -17.46 7.60 -0.43
N GLY A 51 -16.19 7.82 -0.04
CA GLY A 51 -15.63 9.16 0.10
C GLY A 51 -15.72 9.97 -1.20
N ALA A 52 -15.34 9.38 -2.33
CA ALA A 52 -15.38 10.07 -3.62
C ALA A 52 -16.81 10.31 -4.12
N VAL A 53 -17.72 9.34 -3.97
CA VAL A 53 -19.13 9.56 -4.33
C VAL A 53 -19.79 10.59 -3.42
N GLY A 54 -19.50 10.57 -2.11
CA GLY A 54 -20.05 11.52 -1.15
C GLY A 54 -19.62 12.97 -1.42
N ILE A 55 -18.32 13.22 -1.64
CA ILE A 55 -17.83 14.55 -2.03
C ILE A 55 -18.45 14.99 -3.36
N PHE A 56 -18.52 14.08 -4.33
CA PHE A 56 -19.16 14.37 -5.61
C PHE A 56 -20.63 14.77 -5.44
N LEU A 57 -21.40 14.06 -4.62
CA LEU A 57 -22.80 14.39 -4.32
C LEU A 57 -22.92 15.74 -3.62
N GLY A 58 -22.02 16.05 -2.67
CA GLY A 58 -21.99 17.36 -2.02
C GLY A 58 -21.76 18.49 -3.02
N VAL A 59 -20.76 18.36 -3.89
CA VAL A 59 -20.49 19.31 -4.97
C VAL A 59 -21.69 19.43 -5.92
N PHE A 60 -22.28 18.29 -6.28
CA PHE A 60 -23.45 18.23 -7.17
C PHE A 60 -24.66 18.95 -6.58
N LEU A 61 -24.95 18.75 -5.29
CA LEU A 61 -26.03 19.44 -4.57
C LEU A 61 -25.78 20.95 -4.48
N ILE A 62 -24.56 21.36 -4.14
CA ILE A 62 -24.19 22.79 -4.08
C ILE A 62 -24.39 23.46 -5.44
N VAL A 63 -24.01 22.78 -6.52
CA VAL A 63 -24.17 23.30 -7.90
C VAL A 63 -25.64 23.40 -8.29
N LEU A 64 -26.45 22.39 -7.93
CA LEU A 64 -27.90 22.41 -8.14
C LEU A 64 -28.57 23.58 -7.39
N LEU A 65 -28.18 23.81 -6.14
CA LEU A 65 -28.70 24.94 -5.34
C LEU A 65 -28.28 26.28 -5.94
N TRP A 66 -27.04 26.40 -6.43
CA TRP A 66 -26.58 27.62 -7.09
C TRP A 66 -27.28 27.88 -8.41
N GLU A 67 -27.69 26.84 -9.14
CA GLU A 67 -28.46 26.97 -10.39
C GLU A 67 -29.82 27.62 -10.15
N LEU A 68 -30.44 27.38 -8.98
CA LEU A 68 -31.68 28.04 -8.57
C LEU A 68 -31.50 29.56 -8.42
N VAL A 69 -30.31 30.01 -8.00
CA VAL A 69 -29.98 31.43 -7.82
C VAL A 69 -29.48 32.05 -9.13
N ASN A 70 -28.59 31.38 -9.85
CA ASN A 70 -28.00 31.86 -11.09
C ASN A 70 -27.69 30.72 -12.06
N ARG A 71 -28.49 30.62 -13.13
CA ARG A 71 -28.34 29.60 -14.18
C ARG A 71 -26.97 29.61 -14.87
N ARG A 72 -26.22 30.73 -14.85
CA ARG A 72 -24.87 30.79 -15.43
C ARG A 72 -23.83 29.98 -14.65
N LEU A 73 -24.14 29.60 -13.41
CA LEU A 73 -23.27 28.80 -12.56
C LEU A 73 -23.49 27.28 -12.71
N ARG A 74 -24.42 26.83 -13.56
CA ARG A 74 -24.58 25.39 -13.85
C ARG A 74 -23.26 24.81 -14.37
N LEU A 75 -22.83 23.67 -13.82
CA LEU A 75 -21.71 22.93 -14.38
C LEU A 75 -22.21 22.04 -15.52
N PRO A 76 -21.60 22.08 -16.70
CA PRO A 76 -21.94 21.16 -17.77
C PRO A 76 -21.57 19.73 -17.37
N ARG A 77 -22.29 18.75 -17.93
CA ARG A 77 -22.06 17.32 -17.67
C ARG A 77 -20.60 16.91 -17.85
N GLY A 78 -19.89 17.47 -18.83
CA GLY A 78 -18.46 17.21 -19.05
C GLY A 78 -17.59 17.54 -17.85
N GLU A 79 -17.79 18.70 -17.22
CA GLU A 79 -17.02 19.13 -16.04
C GLU A 79 -17.30 18.23 -14.83
N LEU A 80 -18.57 17.86 -14.62
CA LEU A 80 -18.97 16.94 -13.53
C LEU A 80 -18.29 15.57 -13.67
N VAL A 81 -18.29 15.00 -14.88
CA VAL A 81 -17.67 13.68 -15.12
C VAL A 81 -16.15 13.74 -14.91
N VAL A 82 -15.49 14.85 -15.26
CA VAL A 82 -14.06 15.03 -15.01
C VAL A 82 -13.75 15.14 -13.51
N ILE A 83 -14.54 15.90 -12.75
CA ILE A 83 -14.40 15.99 -11.28
C ILE A 83 -14.65 14.62 -10.64
N TYR A 84 -15.66 13.88 -11.10
CA TYR A 84 -15.92 12.52 -10.64
C TYR A 84 -14.73 11.59 -10.92
N ALA A 85 -14.13 11.66 -12.11
CA ALA A 85 -12.95 10.88 -12.46
C ALA A 85 -11.73 11.23 -11.59
N MET A 86 -11.52 12.51 -11.25
CA MET A 86 -10.48 12.95 -10.31
C MET A 86 -10.65 12.29 -8.94
N LEU A 87 -11.87 12.34 -8.39
CA LEU A 87 -12.20 11.79 -7.08
C LEU A 87 -12.09 10.25 -7.04
N MET A 88 -12.57 9.58 -8.08
CA MET A 88 -12.54 8.11 -8.16
C MET A 88 -11.13 7.53 -8.13
N VAL A 89 -10.16 8.20 -8.74
CA VAL A 89 -8.75 7.79 -8.68
C VAL A 89 -8.10 8.16 -7.35
N ALA A 90 -8.42 9.34 -6.80
CA ALA A 90 -7.78 9.84 -5.59
C ALA A 90 -8.20 9.11 -4.31
N ALA A 91 -9.46 8.63 -4.25
CA ALA A 91 -10.00 8.00 -3.04
C ALA A 91 -9.22 6.74 -2.61
N PRO A 92 -9.00 5.74 -3.48
CA PRO A 92 -8.20 4.57 -3.12
C PRO A 92 -6.80 4.91 -2.60
N TRP A 93 -6.17 5.95 -3.16
CA TRP A 93 -4.81 6.38 -2.82
C TRP A 93 -4.73 7.11 -1.47
N THR A 94 -5.77 7.87 -1.15
CA THR A 94 -5.91 8.53 0.16
C THR A 94 -6.01 7.51 1.30
N GLY A 95 -6.61 6.34 1.02
CA GLY A 95 -6.80 5.28 1.99
C GLY A 95 -5.70 4.20 1.97
N HIS A 96 -6.14 2.93 2.00
CA HIS A 96 -5.25 1.77 2.03
C HIS A 96 -4.38 1.62 0.79
N GLY A 97 -4.78 2.17 -0.36
CA GLY A 97 -4.04 2.05 -1.61
C GLY A 97 -2.67 2.69 -1.59
N ILE A 98 -2.42 3.69 -0.73
CA ILE A 98 -1.06 4.23 -0.50
C ILE A 98 -0.90 4.58 0.98
N TRP A 99 -1.50 5.68 1.41
CA TRP A 99 -1.07 6.39 2.62
C TRP A 99 -1.25 5.63 3.93
N TYR A 100 -2.33 4.84 4.08
CA TYR A 100 -2.57 4.10 5.33
C TYR A 100 -1.60 2.94 5.55
N ARG A 101 -0.89 2.49 4.52
CA ARG A 101 0.12 1.42 4.67
C ARG A 101 1.54 1.94 4.51
N PHE A 102 1.70 2.96 3.67
CA PHE A 102 3.00 3.49 3.27
C PHE A 102 3.85 3.88 4.48
N ILE A 103 3.27 4.57 5.46
CA ILE A 103 3.97 5.00 6.68
C ILE A 103 4.60 3.81 7.42
N GLY A 104 3.86 2.75 7.74
CA GLY A 104 4.44 1.59 8.40
C GLY A 104 5.47 0.85 7.55
N LEU A 105 5.18 0.69 6.26
CA LEU A 105 5.99 -0.13 5.35
C LEU A 105 7.41 0.39 5.14
N ILE A 106 7.58 1.71 4.94
CA ILE A 106 8.91 2.28 4.64
C ILE A 106 9.84 2.31 5.87
N TYR A 107 9.30 2.24 7.09
CA TYR A 107 10.08 2.40 8.31
C TYR A 107 10.24 1.14 9.15
N THR A 108 9.42 0.11 8.94
CA THR A 108 9.47 -1.08 9.80
C THR A 108 10.88 -1.69 9.82
N VAL A 109 11.58 -1.72 8.68
CA VAL A 109 12.96 -2.23 8.60
C VAL A 109 13.97 -1.35 9.36
N PRO A 110 14.12 -0.04 9.08
CA PRO A 110 15.09 0.79 9.80
C PRO A 110 14.72 1.05 11.28
N ARG A 111 13.46 0.84 11.69
CA ARG A 111 13.00 1.12 13.06
C ARG A 111 13.20 -0.04 14.03
N ASP A 112 13.12 -1.28 13.59
CA ASP A 112 12.99 -2.44 14.46
C ASP A 112 14.29 -3.26 14.50
N VAL A 113 14.80 -3.51 15.72
CA VAL A 113 16.06 -4.24 15.98
C VAL A 113 15.99 -5.65 15.40
N ASP A 114 14.82 -6.28 15.43
CA ASP A 114 14.61 -7.64 14.91
C ASP A 114 14.82 -7.74 13.39
N GLN A 115 14.88 -6.58 12.70
CA GLN A 115 15.08 -6.49 11.25
C GLN A 115 16.54 -6.26 10.85
N ALA A 116 17.50 -6.46 11.78
CA ALA A 116 18.93 -6.37 11.52
C ALA A 116 19.37 -7.14 10.27
N ARG A 117 18.76 -8.31 10.00
CA ARG A 117 19.07 -9.15 8.83
C ARG A 117 18.56 -8.59 7.50
N LEU A 118 17.61 -7.66 7.53
CA LEU A 118 16.99 -7.08 6.34
C LEU A 118 17.58 -5.72 5.99
N LEU A 119 18.07 -4.97 6.98
CA LEU A 119 18.57 -3.61 6.78
C LEU A 119 19.72 -3.50 5.76
N PRO A 120 20.72 -4.42 5.71
CA PRO A 120 21.78 -4.36 4.69
C PRO A 120 21.22 -4.44 3.26
N HIS A 121 20.09 -5.12 3.09
CA HIS A 121 19.40 -5.30 1.81
C HIS A 121 18.36 -4.20 1.52
N TYR A 122 18.15 -3.25 2.44
CA TYR A 122 17.25 -2.13 2.24
C TYR A 122 18.03 -0.87 1.86
N SER A 123 17.71 -0.30 0.69
CA SER A 123 18.39 0.92 0.23
C SER A 123 18.11 2.10 1.17
N ASP A 124 19.20 2.73 1.61
CA ASP A 124 19.23 4.05 2.27
C ASP A 124 18.35 5.09 1.58
N LYS A 125 18.38 5.14 0.24
CA LYS A 125 17.61 6.10 -0.58
C LYS A 125 16.08 6.08 -0.36
N LEU A 126 15.52 5.01 0.21
CA LEU A 126 14.08 4.74 0.24
C LEU A 126 13.36 5.11 1.54
N TRP A 127 14.08 5.58 2.55
CA TRP A 127 13.50 6.04 3.82
C TRP A 127 14.13 7.37 4.23
N PRO A 128 13.41 8.29 4.88
CA PRO A 128 13.99 9.56 5.30
C PRO A 128 14.94 9.39 6.47
N HIS A 129 16.14 9.90 6.26
CA HIS A 129 17.21 9.99 7.24
C HIS A 129 18.00 11.27 7.05
N GLY A 130 18.78 11.67 8.05
CA GLY A 130 19.82 12.67 7.89
C GLY A 130 21.04 12.10 7.16
N PRO A 131 22.10 12.90 6.96
CA PRO A 131 23.28 12.44 6.24
C PRO A 131 23.93 11.22 6.89
N GLN A 132 24.54 10.36 6.08
CA GLN A 132 25.45 9.32 6.56
C GLN A 132 26.68 10.00 7.16
N LEU A 133 26.97 9.72 8.43
CA LEU A 133 28.01 10.40 9.19
C LEU A 133 29.37 9.69 9.14
N ASN A 134 29.39 8.38 8.92
CA ASN A 134 30.63 7.69 8.56
C ASN A 134 30.91 7.89 7.06
N ARG A 135 31.97 8.63 6.71
CA ARG A 135 32.30 8.94 5.31
C ARG A 135 32.92 7.76 4.55
N ASN A 136 33.57 6.84 5.26
CA ASN A 136 34.34 5.75 4.68
C ASN A 136 33.69 4.40 5.06
N VAL A 137 32.45 4.18 4.61
CA VAL A 137 31.63 3.00 4.94
C VAL A 137 32.14 1.73 4.24
N ASP A 138 32.56 1.87 3.00
CA ASP A 138 33.08 0.80 2.13
C ASP A 138 34.58 0.55 2.32
N LEU A 139 35.25 1.36 3.15
CA LEU A 139 36.69 1.29 3.41
C LEU A 139 37.50 1.48 2.11
N ALA A 140 36.96 2.20 1.13
CA ALA A 140 37.63 2.53 -0.12
C ALA A 140 38.95 3.30 0.13
N GLU A 141 38.92 4.20 1.12
CA GLU A 141 40.02 5.09 1.53
C GLU A 141 40.86 4.51 2.68
N GLY A 142 40.79 3.19 2.92
CA GLY A 142 41.54 2.53 3.98
C GLY A 142 40.95 2.83 5.37
N LEU A 143 41.78 3.25 6.32
CA LEU A 143 41.38 3.59 7.69
C LEU A 143 41.19 5.11 7.89
N ASP A 144 40.95 5.91 6.85
CA ASP A 144 40.67 7.33 7.02
C ASP A 144 39.42 7.55 7.89
N GLY A 145 39.52 8.46 8.87
CA GLY A 145 38.51 8.69 9.92
C GLY A 145 38.47 7.65 11.06
N TRP A 146 39.35 6.64 11.02
CA TRP A 146 39.45 5.60 12.05
C TRP A 146 40.73 5.75 12.88
N HIS A 147 40.60 5.51 14.18
CA HIS A 147 41.72 5.51 15.12
C HIS A 147 41.82 4.17 15.84
N LEU A 148 42.97 3.53 15.75
CA LEU A 148 43.26 2.32 16.53
C LEU A 148 43.99 2.70 17.81
N THR A 149 43.52 2.18 18.93
CA THR A 149 44.16 2.30 20.23
C THR A 149 44.34 0.91 20.83
N ILE A 150 45.52 0.63 21.39
CA ILE A 150 45.85 -0.64 22.03
C ILE A 150 45.95 -0.37 23.54
N ALA A 151 45.21 -1.12 24.34
CA ALA A 151 45.28 -1.05 25.80
C ALA A 151 45.74 -2.39 26.37
N GLN A 152 46.67 -2.36 27.34
CA GLN A 152 47.16 -3.56 28.02
C GLN A 152 46.21 -4.03 29.14
N SER A 153 45.26 -3.17 29.57
CA SER A 153 44.25 -3.46 30.58
C SER A 153 42.94 -2.71 30.31
N ALA A 154 41.81 -3.23 30.83
CA ALA A 154 40.49 -2.61 30.69
C ALA A 154 40.40 -1.21 31.35
N ASN A 155 41.31 -0.90 32.27
CA ASN A 155 41.34 0.36 33.03
C ASN A 155 42.26 1.44 32.43
N ASP A 156 43.01 1.13 31.37
CA ASP A 156 43.82 2.15 30.67
C ASP A 156 42.91 2.91 29.69
N GLU A 157 42.34 4.04 30.14
CA GLU A 157 41.48 4.88 29.31
C GLU A 157 42.27 5.82 28.37
N ASP A 158 43.55 6.12 28.66
CA ASP A 158 44.31 7.21 28.03
C ASP A 158 45.77 6.86 27.65
N VAL A 159 45.98 5.99 26.66
CA VAL A 159 47.29 5.95 25.96
C VAL A 159 47.10 6.25 24.48
N VAL A 160 47.31 7.53 24.16
CA VAL A 160 47.28 8.10 22.82
C VAL A 160 48.65 7.90 22.16
N ALA A 161 48.70 6.98 21.19
CA ALA A 161 49.57 7.15 20.05
C ALA A 161 48.78 6.69 18.82
N ALA A 162 48.58 7.59 17.85
CA ALA A 162 48.26 7.18 16.50
C ALA A 162 49.48 6.39 15.99
N LEU A 163 49.41 5.07 16.07
CA LEU A 163 50.46 4.24 15.50
C LEU A 163 50.40 4.39 13.97
N PRO A 164 51.53 4.64 13.27
CA PRO A 164 51.63 4.23 11.88
C PRO A 164 51.36 2.72 11.84
N GLU A 165 50.45 2.29 10.95
CA GLU A 165 49.92 0.91 10.79
C GLU A 165 50.69 -0.13 11.62
N PRO A 166 50.20 -0.56 12.80
CA PRO A 166 51.00 -1.40 13.66
C PRO A 166 51.04 -2.82 13.08
N ALA A 167 52.17 -3.19 12.50
CA ALA A 167 52.64 -4.57 12.32
C ALA A 167 51.55 -5.60 11.95
N GLY A 168 50.64 -5.27 11.01
CA GLY A 168 49.59 -6.18 10.54
C GLY A 168 48.50 -6.60 11.54
N ARG A 169 48.40 -5.99 12.73
CA ARG A 169 47.39 -6.36 13.76
C ARG A 169 46.00 -5.77 13.52
N ALA A 170 45.96 -4.60 12.87
CA ALA A 170 44.74 -4.05 12.30
C ALA A 170 44.99 -3.78 10.81
N ALA A 171 44.15 -4.31 9.94
CA ALA A 171 44.28 -4.12 8.50
C ALA A 171 42.92 -4.08 7.83
N VAL A 172 42.78 -3.25 6.78
CA VAL A 172 41.67 -3.39 5.85
C VAL A 172 41.96 -4.58 4.96
N VAL A 173 41.14 -5.61 5.07
CA VAL A 173 41.28 -6.85 4.32
C VAL A 173 40.15 -6.95 3.30
N ALA A 174 40.46 -7.51 2.13
CA ALA A 174 39.42 -7.91 1.19
C ALA A 174 38.56 -9.00 1.85
N ALA A 175 37.24 -8.82 1.84
CA ALA A 175 36.33 -9.85 2.30
C ALA A 175 36.30 -10.97 1.25
N GLU A 176 36.87 -12.12 1.59
CA GLU A 176 36.91 -13.28 0.68
C GLU A 176 35.49 -13.65 0.20
N ALA A 177 35.27 -13.51 -1.11
CA ALA A 177 34.11 -14.00 -1.86
C ALA A 177 32.73 -13.72 -1.22
N SER A 178 32.50 -12.49 -0.74
CA SER A 178 31.27 -12.20 -0.03
C SER A 178 30.01 -12.31 -0.91
N ARG A 179 29.09 -13.22 -0.55
CA ARG A 179 27.76 -13.27 -1.20
C ARG A 179 26.85 -12.13 -0.77
N GLN A 180 27.21 -11.42 0.31
CA GLN A 180 26.49 -10.24 0.79
C GLN A 180 26.95 -8.93 0.12
N GLY A 181 27.95 -8.99 -0.77
CA GLY A 181 28.49 -7.80 -1.43
C GLY A 181 29.44 -6.97 -0.56
N ILE A 182 29.91 -7.54 0.56
CA ILE A 182 30.96 -6.91 1.38
C ILE A 182 32.27 -7.04 0.62
N GLU A 183 32.89 -5.93 0.23
CA GLU A 183 34.17 -5.96 -0.47
C GLU A 183 35.36 -5.90 0.50
N ARG A 184 35.23 -5.16 1.59
CA ARG A 184 36.31 -4.87 2.55
C ARG A 184 35.80 -4.92 3.99
N ALA A 185 36.68 -5.33 4.90
CA ALA A 185 36.43 -5.31 6.34
C ALA A 185 37.68 -4.87 7.10
N ILE A 186 37.52 -4.26 8.27
CA ILE A 186 38.61 -3.99 9.20
C ILE A 186 38.82 -5.25 10.02
N ARG A 187 39.97 -5.91 9.85
CA ARG A 187 40.39 -7.06 10.66
C ARG A 187 41.17 -6.57 11.86
N LEU A 188 40.79 -7.04 13.05
CA LEU A 188 41.53 -6.91 14.31
C LEU A 188 41.93 -8.31 14.77
N GLN A 189 43.22 -8.50 15.07
CA GLN A 189 43.76 -9.75 15.57
C GLN A 189 44.40 -9.55 16.93
N THR A 190 43.99 -10.35 17.91
CA THR A 190 44.43 -10.24 19.31
C THR A 190 44.94 -11.56 19.86
N GLU A 191 45.89 -11.47 20.79
CA GLU A 191 46.34 -12.57 21.65
C GLU A 191 45.58 -12.53 23.00
N ASP A 192 45.52 -13.64 23.73
CA ASP A 192 44.54 -13.95 24.80
C ASP A 192 44.39 -12.89 25.94
N VAL A 193 45.31 -11.93 26.08
CA VAL A 193 45.37 -10.94 27.18
C VAL A 193 45.19 -9.48 26.71
N GLU A 194 45.24 -9.19 25.40
CA GLU A 194 45.21 -7.82 24.88
C GLU A 194 43.77 -7.26 24.67
N VAL A 195 43.64 -5.92 24.74
CA VAL A 195 42.42 -5.20 24.37
C VAL A 195 42.71 -4.25 23.21
N LEU A 196 42.08 -4.47 22.06
CA LEU A 196 42.11 -3.54 20.93
C LEU A 196 40.84 -2.71 20.89
N LYS A 197 40.99 -1.40 20.74
CA LYS A 197 39.88 -0.45 20.59
C LYS A 197 40.00 0.23 19.23
N LEU A 198 39.08 -0.08 18.33
CA LEU A 198 38.93 0.59 17.04
C LEU A 198 37.85 1.66 17.16
N ARG A 199 38.19 2.93 16.92
CA ARG A 199 37.31 4.08 17.09
C ARG A 199 37.00 4.72 15.73
N CYS A 200 35.72 4.84 15.39
CA CYS A 200 35.26 5.68 14.28
C CYS A 200 34.87 7.04 14.86
N ARG A 201 35.63 8.10 14.52
CA ARG A 201 35.41 9.43 15.06
C ARG A 201 34.46 10.23 14.20
N ILE A 202 33.36 10.70 14.80
CA ILE A 202 32.38 11.56 14.14
C ILE A 202 32.46 12.95 14.78
N PRO A 203 32.85 13.99 14.02
CA PRO A 203 32.93 15.34 14.56
C PRO A 203 31.53 15.93 14.79
N THR A 204 31.38 16.72 15.85
CA THR A 204 30.13 17.45 16.15
C THR A 204 29.80 18.47 15.07
N GLU A 205 30.81 19.16 14.56
CA GLU A 205 30.70 20.07 13.42
C GLU A 205 31.70 19.69 12.33
N ALA A 206 31.26 19.70 11.08
CA ALA A 206 32.13 19.51 9.92
C ALA A 206 31.74 20.46 8.80
N ASN A 207 32.74 21.14 8.21
CA ASN A 207 32.56 22.10 7.12
C ASN A 207 31.55 23.23 7.46
N GLY A 208 31.56 23.71 8.71
CA GLY A 208 30.63 24.76 9.18
C GLY A 208 29.17 24.31 9.33
N ARG A 209 28.91 23.00 9.38
CA ARG A 209 27.58 22.43 9.63
C ARG A 209 27.62 21.50 10.83
N VAL A 210 26.63 21.64 11.70
CA VAL A 210 26.38 20.71 12.81
C VAL A 210 25.97 19.35 12.24
N GLN A 211 26.69 18.30 12.64
CA GLN A 211 26.46 16.91 12.26
C GLN A 211 25.72 16.15 13.38
N LEU A 212 26.11 16.43 14.62
CA LEU A 212 25.58 15.78 15.80
C LEU A 212 24.75 16.78 16.61
N VAL A 213 23.48 16.45 16.79
CA VAL A 213 22.53 17.27 17.53
C VAL A 213 22.21 16.54 18.84
N PRO A 214 22.61 17.09 20.01
CA PRO A 214 22.28 16.50 21.29
C PRO A 214 20.76 16.28 21.45
N GLY A 215 20.37 15.12 21.96
CA GLY A 215 18.96 14.76 22.18
C GLY A 215 18.18 14.27 20.95
N GLU A 216 18.75 14.33 19.74
CA GLU A 216 18.19 13.65 18.57
C GLU A 216 18.56 12.16 18.56
N ASN A 217 17.76 11.37 17.84
CA ASN A 217 17.96 9.93 17.75
C ASN A 217 18.81 9.54 16.54
N TYR A 218 19.77 8.65 16.75
CA TYR A 218 20.67 8.15 15.71
C TYR A 218 20.51 6.64 15.52
N LEU A 219 20.81 6.16 14.31
CA LEU A 219 20.80 4.76 13.93
C LEU A 219 22.24 4.31 13.70
N LEU A 220 22.68 3.25 14.39
CA LEU A 220 23.95 2.57 14.15
C LEU A 220 23.68 1.17 13.61
N SER A 221 24.31 0.81 12.50
CA SER A 221 24.31 -0.56 12.00
C SER A 221 25.70 -0.92 11.51
N TYR A 222 26.11 -2.17 11.73
CA TYR A 222 27.39 -2.69 11.27
C TYR A 222 27.29 -4.20 11.07
N GLN A 223 28.25 -4.78 10.36
CA GLN A 223 28.39 -6.22 10.22
C GLN A 223 29.65 -6.69 10.93
N ALA A 224 29.57 -7.72 11.76
CA ALA A 224 30.70 -8.24 12.53
C ALA A 224 30.87 -9.75 12.38
N ARG A 225 32.13 -10.19 12.32
CA ARG A 225 32.50 -11.61 12.23
C ARG A 225 33.58 -11.92 13.26
N ILE A 226 33.37 -12.94 14.08
CA ILE A 226 34.36 -13.43 15.05
C ILE A 226 34.75 -14.86 14.66
N ARG A 227 36.06 -15.13 14.66
CA ARG A 227 36.63 -16.47 14.46
C ARG A 227 37.64 -16.80 15.55
N GLY A 228 37.57 -18.03 16.07
CA GLY A 228 38.52 -18.52 17.07
C GLY A 228 38.24 -17.99 18.47
N ALA A 229 36.99 -17.66 18.79
CA ALA A 229 36.57 -17.20 20.11
C ALA A 229 36.85 -18.26 21.20
N ARG A 230 37.40 -17.80 22.33
CA ARG A 230 37.62 -18.55 23.57
C ARG A 230 36.76 -17.96 24.68
N GLY A 231 36.79 -18.56 25.88
CA GLY A 231 35.99 -18.08 27.03
C GLY A 231 36.30 -16.64 27.47
N SER A 232 37.45 -16.09 27.09
CA SER A 232 37.89 -14.70 27.34
C SER A 232 37.48 -13.71 26.23
N THR A 233 36.99 -14.21 25.08
CA THR A 233 36.72 -13.39 23.89
C THR A 233 35.45 -12.58 24.04
N LEU A 234 35.58 -11.26 23.92
CA LEU A 234 34.46 -10.34 23.98
C LEU A 234 34.70 -9.18 23.03
N MET A 235 33.77 -9.00 22.09
CA MET A 235 33.58 -7.76 21.36
C MET A 235 32.52 -6.94 22.08
N THR A 236 32.80 -5.66 22.35
CA THR A 236 31.83 -4.68 22.84
C THR A 236 31.82 -3.48 21.89
N CYS A 237 30.63 -3.06 21.44
CA CYS A 237 30.42 -1.81 20.72
C CYS A 237 29.77 -0.80 21.66
N TYR A 238 30.35 0.39 21.76
CA TYR A 238 29.81 1.48 22.57
C TYR A 238 30.09 2.84 21.93
N VAL A 239 29.31 3.83 22.34
CA VAL A 239 29.48 5.21 21.94
C VAL A 239 30.17 5.97 23.08
N LEU A 240 31.18 6.76 22.74
CA LEU A 240 31.98 7.54 23.68
C LEU A 240 32.00 9.02 23.28
N THR A 241 31.57 9.90 24.17
CA THR A 241 31.64 11.36 23.93
C THR A 241 33.04 11.89 24.25
N ALA A 242 33.37 13.08 23.72
CA ALA A 242 34.60 13.78 24.10
C ALA A 242 34.64 14.16 25.60
N ALA A 243 33.47 14.22 26.26
CA ALA A 243 33.37 14.46 27.70
C ALA A 243 33.60 13.20 28.57
N GLY A 244 33.80 12.03 27.95
CA GLY A 244 34.01 10.75 28.64
C GLY A 244 32.74 9.95 28.94
N ASP A 245 31.56 10.44 28.54
CA ASP A 245 30.32 9.67 28.71
C ASP A 245 30.30 8.45 27.78
N LYS A 246 30.18 7.25 28.38
CA LYS A 246 30.16 5.95 27.68
C LYS A 246 28.76 5.35 27.71
N ALA A 247 28.25 4.95 26.54
CA ALA A 247 26.99 4.22 26.39
C ALA A 247 27.21 2.92 25.60
N GLU A 248 27.06 1.76 26.26
CA GLU A 248 27.15 0.46 25.60
C GLU A 248 25.98 0.24 24.65
N VAL A 249 26.29 -0.26 23.45
CA VAL A 249 25.31 -0.53 22.40
C VAL A 249 25.08 -2.04 22.26
N SER A 250 26.15 -2.83 22.21
CA SER A 250 26.05 -4.29 22.08
C SER A 250 27.33 -5.03 22.38
N SER A 251 27.19 -6.33 22.65
CA SER A 251 28.31 -7.24 22.85
C SER A 251 28.13 -8.58 22.12
N LEU A 252 29.26 -9.18 21.71
CA LEU A 252 29.33 -10.48 21.04
C LEU A 252 30.55 -11.26 21.57
N ASN A 253 30.34 -12.50 22.00
CA ASN A 253 31.35 -13.32 22.69
C ASN A 253 31.50 -14.73 22.11
N ARG A 254 31.01 -14.95 20.88
CA ARG A 254 31.01 -16.26 20.23
C ARG A 254 31.45 -16.14 18.78
N ASP A 255 31.93 -17.27 18.25
CA ASP A 255 32.15 -17.41 16.81
C ASP A 255 30.83 -17.23 16.05
N THR A 256 30.89 -16.43 15.00
CA THR A 256 29.75 -16.19 14.12
C THR A 256 29.62 -17.33 13.11
N ARG A 257 28.38 -17.69 12.77
CA ARG A 257 28.11 -18.83 11.86
C ARG A 257 27.60 -18.36 10.51
N ALA A 258 28.13 -18.95 9.44
CA ALA A 258 27.63 -18.73 8.09
C ALA A 258 26.18 -19.23 7.96
N SER A 259 25.29 -18.44 7.39
CA SER A 259 23.89 -18.79 7.09
C SER A 259 23.48 -18.28 5.70
N PHE A 260 22.26 -18.51 5.22
CA PHE A 260 21.87 -17.99 3.92
C PHE A 260 21.87 -16.45 3.91
N SER A 261 21.33 -15.84 4.96
CA SER A 261 21.31 -14.39 5.15
C SER A 261 22.66 -13.80 5.55
N ALA A 262 23.55 -14.60 6.15
CA ALA A 262 24.91 -14.25 6.54
C ALA A 262 25.93 -15.23 5.93
N ALA A 263 26.04 -15.29 4.60
CA ALA A 263 26.76 -16.35 3.89
C ALA A 263 28.24 -16.48 4.29
N ASP A 264 28.86 -15.37 4.66
CA ASP A 264 30.29 -15.33 5.00
C ASP A 264 30.53 -15.34 6.51
N GLY A 265 29.46 -15.52 7.30
CA GLY A 265 29.50 -15.46 8.76
C GLY A 265 29.59 -14.04 9.33
N PHE A 266 29.30 -13.01 8.54
CA PHE A 266 29.10 -11.65 9.06
C PHE A 266 27.68 -11.56 9.65
N GLU A 267 27.59 -11.44 10.97
CA GLU A 267 26.32 -11.23 11.67
C GLU A 267 25.99 -9.73 11.65
N PRO A 268 24.83 -9.32 11.10
CA PRO A 268 24.43 -7.92 11.09
C PRO A 268 23.92 -7.50 12.47
N ALA A 269 24.38 -6.33 12.92
CA ALA A 269 23.90 -5.66 14.12
C ALA A 269 23.22 -4.34 13.74
N HIS A 270 22.13 -4.00 14.45
CA HIS A 270 21.28 -2.87 14.12
C HIS A 270 20.68 -2.25 15.39
N PHE A 271 20.90 -0.95 15.55
CA PHE A 271 20.48 -0.15 16.69
C PHE A 271 19.75 1.09 16.18
N PRO A 272 18.41 1.04 16.08
CA PRO A 272 17.59 2.05 15.44
C PRO A 272 17.46 3.34 16.26
N LYS A 273 17.81 3.30 17.54
CA LYS A 273 17.64 4.39 18.49
C LYS A 273 18.82 4.46 19.47
N ILE A 274 19.79 5.30 19.14
CA ILE A 274 20.86 5.73 20.02
C ILE A 274 20.62 7.21 20.34
N LEU A 275 20.46 7.52 21.62
CA LEU A 275 20.35 8.90 22.10
C LEU A 275 21.77 9.44 22.32
N ILE A 276 22.08 10.56 21.67
CA ILE A 276 23.35 11.24 21.91
C ILE A 276 23.27 11.98 23.25
N PRO A 277 24.24 11.79 24.17
CA PRO A 277 24.28 12.50 25.44
C PRO A 277 24.35 14.02 25.26
N ASP A 278 23.81 14.77 26.23
CA ASP A 278 23.79 16.23 26.21
C ASP A 278 25.20 16.86 26.25
N ARG A 279 26.18 16.15 26.83
CA ARG A 279 27.58 16.58 26.95
C ARG A 279 28.45 15.93 25.89
N LEU A 280 28.24 16.31 24.63
CA LEU A 280 28.93 15.69 23.50
C LEU A 280 30.42 16.10 23.38
N GLY A 281 30.71 17.40 23.56
CA GLY A 281 32.00 18.00 23.20
C GLY A 281 32.22 18.07 21.67
N ASP A 282 33.48 18.01 21.24
CA ASP A 282 33.86 18.25 19.83
C ASP A 282 33.62 17.04 18.90
N TYR A 283 33.51 15.83 19.47
CA TYR A 283 33.34 14.60 18.71
C TYR A 283 32.60 13.50 19.48
N LEU A 284 32.13 12.50 18.73
CA LEU A 284 31.57 11.24 19.21
C LEU A 284 32.34 10.08 18.58
N ASP A 285 32.93 9.21 19.39
CA ASP A 285 33.61 8.02 18.92
C ASP A 285 32.65 6.80 19.00
N VAL A 286 32.45 6.10 17.89
CA VAL A 286 31.86 4.75 17.89
C VAL A 286 33.00 3.75 18.06
N VAL A 287 33.05 3.06 19.19
CA VAL A 287 34.18 2.23 19.60
C VAL A 287 33.83 0.75 19.53
N PHE A 288 34.63 0.00 18.79
CA PHE A 288 34.67 -1.46 18.76
C PHE A 288 35.84 -1.93 19.62
N GLU A 289 35.54 -2.38 20.83
CA GLU A 289 36.49 -2.95 21.77
C GLU A 289 36.50 -4.47 21.63
N PHE A 290 37.67 -5.05 21.35
CA PHE A 290 37.86 -6.49 21.21
C PHE A 290 38.89 -6.97 22.21
N LYS A 291 38.47 -7.91 23.06
CA LYS A 291 39.25 -8.48 24.15
C LYS A 291 39.35 -9.99 23.99
N GLY A 292 40.49 -10.57 24.37
CA GLY A 292 40.73 -12.02 24.37
C GLY A 292 41.27 -12.54 23.04
N ALA A 293 41.39 -13.86 22.87
CA ALA A 293 41.95 -14.44 21.65
C ALA A 293 40.95 -14.45 20.48
N GLY A 294 41.47 -14.31 19.25
CA GLY A 294 40.72 -14.56 18.03
C GLY A 294 40.94 -13.50 16.96
N THR A 295 40.04 -13.49 15.98
CA THR A 295 40.00 -12.48 14.92
C THR A 295 38.61 -11.88 14.86
N LEU A 296 38.52 -10.56 14.97
CA LEU A 296 37.31 -9.77 14.74
C LEU A 296 37.43 -9.08 13.39
N GLU A 297 36.38 -9.16 12.57
CA GLU A 297 36.26 -8.37 11.36
C GLU A 297 34.98 -7.55 11.40
N VAL A 298 35.09 -6.24 11.15
CA VAL A 298 33.98 -5.30 11.14
C VAL A 298 33.86 -4.66 9.76
N ALA A 299 32.66 -4.63 9.21
CA ALA A 299 32.36 -4.06 7.90
C ALA A 299 31.08 -3.22 7.92
N GLU A 300 30.93 -2.35 6.91
CA GLU A 300 29.74 -1.52 6.65
C GLU A 300 29.20 -0.77 7.88
N VAL A 301 30.06 -0.06 8.62
CA VAL A 301 29.62 0.73 9.77
C VAL A 301 28.85 1.95 9.28
N ARG A 302 27.53 1.95 9.46
CA ARG A 302 26.59 2.99 9.03
C ARG A 302 26.05 3.73 10.25
N PHE A 303 26.12 5.06 10.23
CA PHE A 303 25.62 5.93 11.30
C PHE A 303 24.80 7.09 10.74
N TYR A 304 23.49 7.06 10.95
CA TYR A 304 22.54 8.04 10.41
C TYR A 304 21.86 8.83 11.52
N ASN A 305 21.58 10.10 11.28
CA ASN A 305 20.54 10.79 12.04
C ASN A 305 19.17 10.20 11.67
N ASN A 306 18.47 9.68 12.66
CA ASN A 306 17.21 8.95 12.52
C ASN A 306 16.01 9.70 13.12
N GLU A 307 16.16 11.00 13.40
CA GLU A 307 15.14 11.80 14.08
C GLU A 307 13.87 11.94 13.24
N ALA A 308 14.01 11.99 11.90
CA ALA A 308 12.87 12.02 10.99
C ALA A 308 11.94 10.81 11.15
N ILE A 309 12.47 9.62 11.49
CA ILE A 309 11.66 8.43 11.77
C ILE A 309 11.09 8.52 13.18
N GLN A 310 11.90 8.83 14.19
CA GLN A 310 11.45 8.79 15.58
C GLN A 310 10.35 9.83 15.85
N SER A 311 10.51 11.05 15.33
CA SER A 311 9.52 12.12 15.45
C SER A 311 8.22 11.86 14.68
N LEU A 312 8.21 10.98 13.67
CA LEU A 312 6.97 10.58 13.01
C LEU A 312 6.05 9.78 13.95
N TYR A 313 6.63 9.04 14.88
CA TYR A 313 5.90 8.19 15.83
C TYR A 313 5.62 8.90 17.15
N GLN A 314 6.61 9.62 17.67
CA GLN A 314 6.54 10.30 18.96
C GLN A 314 5.89 11.69 18.85
N GLY A 315 5.91 12.28 17.66
CA GLY A 315 5.48 13.65 17.41
C GLY A 315 6.63 14.63 17.65
N ARG A 316 6.42 15.88 17.21
CA ARG A 316 7.30 17.01 17.48
C ARG A 316 6.60 17.96 18.42
N ILE A 317 7.35 18.48 19.39
CA ILE A 317 6.85 19.50 20.31
C ILE A 317 6.94 20.84 19.58
N GLU A 318 5.81 21.53 19.48
CA GLU A 318 5.74 22.84 18.81
C GLU A 318 5.85 23.97 19.84
N VAL A 319 6.73 24.94 19.60
CA VAL A 319 6.99 26.11 20.47
C VAL A 319 6.89 27.40 19.67
N ARG A 320 6.37 28.46 20.27
CA ARG A 320 6.27 29.76 19.60
C ARG A 320 7.64 30.36 19.36
N GLU A 321 7.79 31.10 18.26
CA GLU A 321 9.04 31.81 17.92
C GLU A 321 9.51 32.74 19.06
N SER A 322 8.57 33.42 19.73
CA SER A 322 8.82 34.26 20.91
C SER A 322 9.28 33.49 22.16
N ASP A 323 8.88 32.22 22.31
CA ASP A 323 9.19 31.39 23.48
C ASP A 323 10.49 30.58 23.31
N LEU A 324 11.00 30.45 22.08
CA LEU A 324 12.20 29.65 21.77
C LEU A 324 13.44 30.09 22.55
N ALA A 325 13.61 31.40 22.75
CA ALA A 325 14.75 31.95 23.48
C ALA A 325 14.74 31.59 24.98
N GLN A 326 13.59 31.21 25.54
CA GLN A 326 13.44 30.85 26.95
C GLN A 326 13.86 29.39 27.23
N LEU A 327 13.90 28.54 26.20
CA LEU A 327 14.32 27.14 26.34
C LEU A 327 15.84 27.02 26.50
N PRO A 328 16.34 26.05 27.30
CA PRO A 328 17.76 25.75 27.34
C PRO A 328 18.26 25.21 25.97
N PRO A 329 19.54 25.41 25.61
CA PRO A 329 20.05 25.12 24.27
C PRO A 329 19.82 23.69 23.76
N ASN A 330 19.85 22.70 24.65
CA ASN A 330 19.58 21.29 24.37
C ASN A 330 18.10 21.02 24.01
N GLU A 331 17.15 21.76 24.60
CA GLU A 331 15.73 21.63 24.28
C GLU A 331 15.34 22.37 23.00
N ARG A 332 16.05 23.46 22.66
CA ARG A 332 15.81 24.22 21.41
C ARG A 332 15.97 23.36 20.15
N ALA A 333 16.88 22.39 20.18
CA ALA A 333 17.13 21.51 19.05
C ALA A 333 16.01 20.48 18.81
N ARG A 334 15.14 20.26 19.81
CA ARG A 334 14.09 19.21 19.80
C ARG A 334 12.71 19.73 19.44
N VAL A 335 12.54 21.04 19.31
CA VAL A 335 11.24 21.70 19.12
C VAL A 335 11.05 22.24 17.71
N ASP A 336 9.83 22.16 17.21
CA ASP A 336 9.41 22.79 15.96
C ASP A 336 8.93 24.22 16.23
N VAL A 337 9.45 25.19 15.47
CA VAL A 337 9.21 26.62 15.75
C VAL A 337 7.99 27.10 14.99
N ARG A 338 6.97 27.53 15.72
CA ARG A 338 5.74 28.09 15.17
C ARG A 338 5.80 29.61 15.09
N PRO A 339 5.50 30.21 13.92
CA PRO A 339 5.35 31.66 13.81
C PRO A 339 4.24 32.18 14.72
N ASP A 340 4.46 33.32 15.38
CA ASP A 340 3.48 33.91 16.30
C ASP A 340 2.16 34.27 15.57
N ASN A 341 2.25 34.78 14.33
CA ASN A 341 1.09 35.09 13.49
C ASN A 341 0.82 33.99 12.45
N LEU A 342 -0.16 33.13 12.75
CA LEU A 342 -0.57 32.03 11.88
C LEU A 342 -1.29 32.45 10.58
N TRP A 343 -1.73 33.70 10.48
CA TRP A 343 -2.36 34.25 9.26
C TRP A 343 -1.35 34.93 8.33
N SER A 344 -0.11 35.12 8.78
CA SER A 344 0.98 35.58 7.91
C SER A 344 1.33 34.52 6.86
N LEU A 345 2.02 34.89 5.78
CA LEU A 345 2.50 33.92 4.77
C LEU A 345 3.33 32.79 5.39
N ARG A 346 4.16 33.11 6.40
CA ARG A 346 4.95 32.12 7.16
C ARG A 346 4.03 31.22 7.99
N GLY A 347 3.02 31.78 8.63
CA GLY A 347 2.02 31.03 9.41
C GLY A 347 1.16 30.08 8.57
N VAL A 348 0.72 30.54 7.39
CA VAL A 348 -0.03 29.70 6.43
C VAL A 348 0.88 28.60 5.88
N ALA A 349 2.12 28.92 5.51
CA ALA A 349 3.09 27.92 5.06
C ALA A 349 3.38 26.88 6.15
N HIS A 350 3.52 27.31 7.41
CA HIS A 350 3.67 26.43 8.57
C HIS A 350 2.46 25.50 8.75
N ARG A 351 1.23 26.02 8.66
CA ARG A 351 0.00 25.20 8.73
C ARG A 351 -0.12 24.19 7.59
N LEU A 352 0.29 24.55 6.38
CA LEU A 352 0.20 23.66 5.21
C LEU A 352 1.29 22.59 5.21
N ARG A 353 2.51 22.93 5.63
CA ARG A 353 3.63 22.00 5.72
C ARG A 353 3.52 21.10 6.95
N GLY A 354 3.02 21.62 8.06
CA GLY A 354 3.17 21.01 9.38
C GLY A 354 4.63 20.84 9.78
N SER A 355 4.87 19.97 10.77
CA SER A 355 6.20 19.68 11.32
C SER A 355 7.01 18.67 10.48
N ILE A 356 6.73 18.57 9.17
CA ILE A 356 7.36 17.58 8.29
C ILE A 356 8.84 17.97 8.02
N PRO A 357 9.82 17.07 8.23
CA PRO A 357 11.22 17.29 7.88
C PRO A 357 11.43 17.11 6.36
N LEU A 358 11.06 18.12 5.57
CA LEU A 358 11.07 18.06 4.10
C LEU A 358 12.43 17.70 3.50
N ALA A 359 13.54 18.12 4.13
CA ALA A 359 14.89 17.81 3.65
C ALA A 359 15.18 16.30 3.69
N ALA A 360 14.86 15.63 4.80
CA ALA A 360 15.01 14.18 4.93
C ALA A 360 14.04 13.43 3.99
N TRP A 361 12.87 14.00 3.72
CA TRP A 361 11.87 13.40 2.84
C TRP A 361 12.09 13.61 1.35
N ALA A 362 12.89 14.59 0.93
CA ALA A 362 12.98 15.01 -0.46
C ALA A 362 13.31 13.84 -1.40
N GLN A 363 14.38 13.09 -1.08
CA GLN A 363 14.81 11.93 -1.87
C GLN A 363 13.80 10.76 -1.84
N PRO A 364 13.38 10.23 -0.67
CA PRO A 364 12.44 9.11 -0.64
C PRO A 364 11.06 9.47 -1.22
N ALA A 365 10.57 10.71 -1.02
CA ALA A 365 9.32 11.17 -1.61
C ALA A 365 9.39 11.22 -3.15
N LEU A 366 10.52 11.68 -3.71
CA LEU A 366 10.72 11.68 -5.16
C LEU A 366 10.82 10.25 -5.72
N LEU A 367 11.57 9.36 -5.06
CA LEU A 367 11.74 7.99 -5.53
C LEU A 367 10.45 7.19 -5.46
N TRP A 368 9.74 7.20 -4.32
CA TRP A 368 8.45 6.53 -4.18
C TRP A 368 7.37 7.19 -5.04
N GLY A 369 7.34 8.52 -5.08
CA GLY A 369 6.40 9.27 -5.93
C GLY A 369 6.58 8.96 -7.41
N SER A 370 7.82 8.83 -7.89
CA SER A 370 8.11 8.43 -9.26
C SER A 370 7.65 7.00 -9.56
N LEU A 371 7.90 6.03 -8.66
CA LEU A 371 7.43 4.65 -8.82
C LEU A 371 5.90 4.61 -8.95
N ILE A 372 5.19 5.30 -8.04
CA ILE A 372 3.73 5.35 -7.98
C ILE A 372 3.15 5.99 -9.26
N LEU A 373 3.62 7.18 -9.63
CA LEU A 373 3.06 7.93 -10.76
C LEU A 373 3.42 7.32 -12.12
N VAL A 374 4.64 6.79 -12.29
CA VAL A 374 5.05 6.14 -13.54
C VAL A 374 4.32 4.82 -13.72
N LEU A 375 4.15 4.03 -12.66
CA LEU A 375 3.33 2.82 -12.72
C LEU A 375 1.87 3.17 -13.06
N PHE A 376 1.29 4.21 -12.46
CA PHE A 376 -0.05 4.69 -12.79
C PHE A 376 -0.19 5.07 -14.27
N ALA A 377 0.80 5.77 -14.83
CA ALA A 377 0.82 6.14 -16.24
C ALA A 377 0.94 4.93 -17.17
N GLY A 378 1.77 3.93 -16.81
CA GLY A 378 1.87 2.66 -17.52
C GLY A 378 0.56 1.88 -17.51
N ILE A 379 -0.13 1.81 -16.36
CA ILE A 379 -1.46 1.19 -16.25
C ILE A 379 -2.48 1.98 -17.07
N LEU A 380 -2.46 3.32 -17.04
CA LEU A 380 -3.37 4.14 -17.85
C LEU A 380 -3.20 3.89 -19.34
N ALA A 381 -1.95 3.82 -19.81
CA ALA A 381 -1.64 3.46 -21.19
C ALA A 381 -2.20 2.08 -21.56
N LEU A 382 -2.04 1.10 -20.67
CA LEU A 382 -2.58 -0.25 -20.85
C LEU A 382 -4.11 -0.27 -20.89
N MET A 383 -4.77 0.49 -20.00
CA MET A 383 -6.22 0.60 -19.94
C MET A 383 -6.79 1.30 -21.19
N ILE A 384 -6.11 2.31 -21.73
CA ILE A 384 -6.50 2.95 -23.01
C ILE A 384 -6.44 1.93 -24.15
N ILE A 385 -5.40 1.10 -24.21
CA ILE A 385 -5.25 0.06 -25.25
C ILE A 385 -6.37 -0.99 -25.14
N LEU A 386 -6.69 -1.43 -23.93
CA LEU A 386 -7.64 -2.54 -23.70
C LEU A 386 -9.11 -2.10 -23.65
N ARG A 387 -9.41 -0.81 -23.39
CA ARG A 387 -10.78 -0.28 -23.29
C ARG A 387 -11.65 -0.69 -24.47
N ARG A 388 -11.15 -0.48 -25.70
CA ARG A 388 -11.92 -0.75 -26.92
C ARG A 388 -12.15 -2.25 -27.16
N GLN A 389 -11.15 -3.07 -26.86
CA GLN A 389 -11.28 -4.53 -26.88
C GLN A 389 -12.42 -4.99 -25.96
N TRP A 390 -12.41 -4.52 -24.72
CA TRP A 390 -13.39 -4.91 -23.71
C TRP A 390 -14.80 -4.34 -23.95
N ALA A 391 -14.90 -3.09 -24.39
CA ALA A 391 -16.19 -2.44 -24.61
C ALA A 391 -16.88 -2.81 -25.92
N GLU A 392 -16.13 -2.98 -27.03
CA GLU A 392 -16.71 -3.17 -28.37
C GLU A 392 -16.67 -4.62 -28.85
N HIS A 393 -15.54 -5.30 -28.63
CA HIS A 393 -15.32 -6.67 -29.15
C HIS A 393 -15.82 -7.73 -28.18
N GLU A 394 -15.42 -7.64 -26.90
CA GLU A 394 -15.90 -8.57 -25.85
C GLU A 394 -17.23 -8.13 -25.23
N ARG A 395 -17.64 -6.86 -25.43
CA ARG A 395 -18.93 -6.30 -24.99
C ARG A 395 -19.24 -6.55 -23.51
N PHE A 396 -18.25 -6.38 -22.64
CA PHE A 396 -18.46 -6.49 -21.21
C PHE A 396 -19.51 -5.50 -20.70
N GLY A 397 -20.21 -5.87 -19.62
CA GLY A 397 -21.38 -5.13 -19.13
C GLY A 397 -21.06 -3.81 -18.40
N PHE A 398 -19.84 -3.64 -17.88
CA PHE A 398 -19.44 -2.52 -17.02
C PHE A 398 -20.48 -2.19 -15.92
N PRO A 399 -20.84 -3.13 -15.02
CA PRO A 399 -21.91 -2.92 -14.04
C PRO A 399 -21.70 -1.68 -13.15
N MET A 400 -20.44 -1.32 -12.88
CA MET A 400 -20.05 -0.16 -12.09
C MET A 400 -20.44 1.19 -12.70
N LEU A 401 -20.68 1.23 -14.02
CA LEU A 401 -21.10 2.45 -14.71
C LEU A 401 -22.60 2.70 -14.59
N ILE A 402 -23.38 1.71 -14.16
CA ILE A 402 -24.83 1.80 -14.02
C ILE A 402 -25.20 2.92 -13.04
N PHE A 403 -24.54 3.00 -11.89
CA PHE A 403 -24.78 4.01 -10.87
C PHE A 403 -24.48 5.45 -11.37
N PRO A 404 -23.23 5.80 -11.75
CA PRO A 404 -22.91 7.18 -12.14
C PRO A 404 -23.65 7.59 -13.42
N ARG A 405 -23.91 6.67 -14.35
CA ARG A 405 -24.71 6.95 -15.54
C ARG A 405 -26.15 7.31 -15.16
N THR A 406 -26.78 6.55 -14.27
CA THR A 406 -28.16 6.84 -13.84
C THR A 406 -28.25 8.13 -13.03
N LEU A 407 -27.22 8.48 -12.26
CA LEU A 407 -27.16 9.74 -11.52
C LEU A 407 -27.03 10.96 -12.45
N LEU A 408 -26.28 10.83 -13.55
CA LEU A 408 -25.95 11.93 -14.48
C LEU A 408 -26.84 11.96 -15.74
N GLU A 409 -27.88 11.14 -15.80
CA GLU A 409 -28.82 11.10 -16.91
C GLU A 409 -29.79 12.28 -16.81
N GLU A 410 -29.82 13.12 -17.84
CA GLU A 410 -30.65 14.33 -17.94
C GLU A 410 -31.76 14.12 -18.99
N GLU A 411 -32.97 14.57 -18.69
CA GLU A 411 -34.10 14.67 -19.62
C GLU A 411 -34.55 16.14 -19.74
N ALA A 412 -35.02 16.54 -20.92
CA ALA A 412 -35.63 17.85 -21.11
C ALA A 412 -36.99 17.89 -20.40
N GLY A 413 -37.13 18.79 -19.43
CA GLY A 413 -38.39 19.05 -18.74
C GLY A 413 -39.37 19.86 -19.59
N PRO A 414 -40.65 19.94 -19.17
CA PRO A 414 -41.67 20.75 -19.85
C PRO A 414 -41.30 22.23 -19.97
N ASP A 415 -40.50 22.73 -19.02
CA ASP A 415 -40.09 24.14 -18.92
C ASP A 415 -38.82 24.46 -19.75
N GLY A 416 -38.38 23.53 -20.59
CA GLY A 416 -37.11 23.61 -21.34
C GLY A 416 -35.85 23.44 -20.47
N CYS A 417 -36.01 23.23 -19.16
CA CYS A 417 -34.91 22.99 -18.23
C CYS A 417 -34.51 21.50 -18.23
N LEU A 418 -33.21 21.20 -18.20
CA LEU A 418 -32.70 19.83 -18.11
C LEU A 418 -32.76 19.33 -16.66
N HIS A 419 -33.55 18.27 -16.42
CA HIS A 419 -33.76 17.68 -15.10
C HIS A 419 -33.13 16.28 -15.04
N PHE A 420 -32.58 15.91 -13.88
CA PHE A 420 -32.02 14.59 -13.65
C PHE A 420 -33.13 13.54 -13.48
N THR A 421 -33.10 12.48 -14.29
CA THR A 421 -34.20 11.51 -14.45
C THR A 421 -34.47 10.71 -13.18
N VAL A 422 -33.41 10.31 -12.49
CA VAL A 422 -33.48 9.41 -11.34
C VAL A 422 -34.25 10.02 -10.16
N PHE A 423 -34.15 11.33 -9.93
CA PHE A 423 -34.81 12.02 -8.83
C PHE A 423 -36.33 12.13 -8.99
N ARG A 424 -36.86 11.82 -10.19
CA ARG A 424 -38.31 11.78 -10.44
C ARG A 424 -38.93 10.41 -10.19
N LYS A 425 -38.12 9.36 -10.02
CA LYS A 425 -38.63 7.99 -9.82
C LYS A 425 -39.01 7.78 -8.36
N ARG A 426 -40.27 7.45 -8.09
CA ARG A 426 -40.76 7.14 -6.73
C ARG A 426 -39.98 5.99 -6.08
N SER A 427 -39.64 4.96 -6.86
CA SER A 427 -38.88 3.81 -6.36
C SER A 427 -37.49 4.20 -5.83
N MET A 428 -36.85 5.22 -6.39
CA MET A 428 -35.58 5.76 -5.87
C MET A 428 -35.76 6.29 -4.46
N TRP A 429 -36.75 7.15 -4.23
CA TRP A 429 -37.02 7.73 -2.92
C TRP A 429 -37.42 6.68 -1.87
N VAL A 430 -38.08 5.60 -2.28
CA VAL A 430 -38.36 4.46 -1.38
C VAL A 430 -37.05 3.80 -0.94
N GLY A 431 -36.15 3.49 -1.88
CA GLY A 431 -34.84 2.92 -1.54
C GLY A 431 -34.02 3.86 -0.65
N PHE A 432 -34.01 5.16 -0.97
CA PHE A 432 -33.36 6.20 -0.17
C PHE A 432 -33.90 6.23 1.25
N GLY A 433 -35.23 6.28 1.40
CA GLY A 433 -35.89 6.31 2.70
C GLY A 433 -35.60 5.07 3.54
N ILE A 434 -35.57 3.88 2.94
CA ILE A 434 -35.23 2.64 3.66
C ILE A 434 -33.81 2.70 4.21
N SER A 435 -32.83 3.13 3.41
CA SER A 435 -31.44 3.24 3.88
C SER A 435 -31.29 4.24 5.02
N VAL A 436 -31.85 5.43 4.86
CA VAL A 436 -31.81 6.48 5.88
C VAL A 436 -32.50 6.03 7.15
N PHE A 437 -33.64 5.35 7.04
CA PHE A 437 -34.37 4.82 8.19
C PHE A 437 -33.58 3.73 8.91
N MET A 438 -33.06 2.74 8.19
CA MET A 438 -32.27 1.64 8.77
C MET A 438 -31.01 2.14 9.47
N ILE A 439 -30.22 2.98 8.81
CA ILE A 439 -29.01 3.58 9.43
C ILE A 439 -29.40 4.52 10.56
N GLY A 440 -30.51 5.25 10.41
CA GLY A 440 -31.08 6.13 11.43
C GLY A 440 -31.37 5.40 12.74
N LEU A 441 -32.02 4.23 12.68
CA LEU A 441 -32.30 3.41 13.86
C LEU A 441 -31.03 2.95 14.59
N VAL A 442 -29.95 2.74 13.85
CA VAL A 442 -28.66 2.30 14.41
C VAL A 442 -27.97 3.46 15.12
N GLY A 443 -27.95 4.63 14.50
CA GLY A 443 -27.45 5.85 15.15
C GLY A 443 -28.26 6.19 16.40
N LEU A 444 -29.59 6.04 16.35
CA LEU A 444 -30.46 6.19 17.51
C LEU A 444 -30.18 5.12 18.58
N HIS A 445 -29.90 3.87 18.19
CA HIS A 445 -29.52 2.83 19.13
C HIS A 445 -28.22 3.17 19.87
N HIS A 446 -27.23 3.74 19.16
CA HIS A 446 -25.97 4.16 19.78
C HIS A 446 -26.18 5.22 20.88
N TYR A 447 -27.04 6.23 20.65
CA TYR A 447 -27.25 7.31 21.64
C TYR A 447 -28.34 7.02 22.67
N PHE A 448 -29.37 6.24 22.31
CA PHE A 448 -30.60 6.06 23.12
C PHE A 448 -30.98 4.60 23.37
N ASN A 449 -30.16 3.63 22.94
CA ASN A 449 -30.38 2.19 23.10
C ASN A 449 -31.73 1.68 22.54
N THR A 450 -32.25 2.32 21.49
CA THR A 450 -33.50 1.92 20.81
C THR A 450 -33.34 0.59 20.05
N PRO A 451 -34.37 -0.27 19.95
CA PRO A 451 -34.28 -1.49 19.14
C PRO A 451 -33.92 -1.18 17.67
N TYR A 452 -33.05 -1.99 17.07
CA TYR A 452 -32.68 -1.87 15.66
C TYR A 452 -32.62 -3.25 14.98
N LEU A 453 -32.72 -3.27 13.65
CA LEU A 453 -32.62 -4.50 12.87
C LEU A 453 -31.15 -4.83 12.62
N LYS A 454 -30.70 -5.98 13.16
CA LYS A 454 -29.35 -6.47 12.89
C LYS A 454 -29.29 -7.18 11.54
N THR A 455 -28.44 -6.68 10.66
CA THR A 455 -28.19 -7.17 9.28
C THR A 455 -27.02 -8.16 9.20
N GLU A 456 -26.35 -8.42 10.32
CA GLU A 456 -25.24 -9.35 10.46
C GLU A 456 -25.65 -10.60 11.26
N LEU A 457 -25.43 -11.78 10.66
CA LEU A 457 -25.66 -13.08 11.25
C LEU A 457 -24.36 -13.92 11.22
N ASP A 458 -23.85 -14.24 12.40
CA ASP A 458 -22.70 -15.15 12.52
C ASP A 458 -23.19 -16.60 12.54
N ILE A 459 -23.08 -17.26 11.37
CA ILE A 459 -23.52 -18.65 11.16
C ILE A 459 -22.74 -19.61 12.06
N THR A 460 -21.49 -19.27 12.43
CA THR A 460 -20.62 -20.16 13.21
C THR A 460 -21.21 -20.47 14.59
N LYS A 461 -22.00 -19.55 15.16
CA LYS A 461 -22.72 -19.74 16.43
C LYS A 461 -23.75 -20.87 16.39
N PHE A 462 -24.35 -21.12 15.23
CA PHE A 462 -25.35 -22.18 15.05
C PHE A 462 -24.71 -23.56 14.81
N VAL A 463 -23.44 -23.60 14.39
CA VAL A 463 -22.71 -24.85 14.07
C VAL A 463 -21.53 -25.10 15.01
N GLN A 464 -21.42 -24.37 16.12
CA GLN A 464 -20.32 -24.45 17.08
C GLN A 464 -20.07 -25.86 17.63
N ASN A 465 -21.13 -26.68 17.74
CA ASN A 465 -21.07 -28.04 18.23
C ASN A 465 -20.66 -29.08 17.16
N HIS A 466 -20.54 -28.68 15.89
CA HIS A 466 -20.20 -29.58 14.79
C HIS A 466 -18.95 -29.09 14.07
N ARG A 467 -17.80 -29.64 14.47
CA ARG A 467 -16.45 -29.18 14.08
C ARG A 467 -16.18 -29.11 12.56
N PRO A 468 -16.63 -30.07 11.72
CA PRO A 468 -16.48 -29.97 10.26
C PRO A 468 -17.19 -28.75 9.65
N LEU A 469 -18.49 -28.56 9.93
CA LEU A 469 -19.24 -27.37 9.49
C LEU A 469 -18.70 -26.09 10.12
N LEU A 470 -18.26 -26.12 11.38
CA LEU A 470 -17.61 -24.97 11.99
C LEU A 470 -16.37 -24.57 11.19
N SER A 471 -15.54 -25.53 10.76
CA SER A 471 -14.35 -25.24 9.94
C SER A 471 -14.71 -24.77 8.54
N PHE A 472 -15.79 -25.29 7.95
CA PHE A 472 -16.33 -24.83 6.67
C PHE A 472 -16.80 -23.36 6.73
N PHE A 473 -17.61 -23.00 7.74
CA PHE A 473 -18.15 -21.65 7.88
C PHE A 473 -17.20 -20.65 8.55
N ARG A 474 -16.11 -21.12 9.16
CA ARG A 474 -15.02 -20.27 9.64
C ARG A 474 -13.98 -20.02 8.55
N GLY A 475 -13.78 -20.99 7.65
CA GLY A 475 -12.85 -20.91 6.54
C GLY A 475 -11.44 -20.50 6.97
N PHE A 476 -10.76 -19.77 6.09
CA PHE A 476 -9.47 -19.14 6.39
C PHE A 476 -9.62 -17.76 6.99
N TYR A 477 -10.60 -16.99 6.51
CA TYR A 477 -10.98 -15.70 7.06
C TYR A 477 -12.37 -15.83 7.65
N TRP A 478 -12.62 -15.21 8.81
CA TRP A 478 -13.96 -15.13 9.36
C TRP A 478 -14.89 -14.38 8.38
N HIS A 479 -16.03 -14.98 8.05
CA HIS A 479 -16.95 -14.48 7.01
C HIS A 479 -18.42 -14.55 7.45
N PRO A 480 -18.87 -13.65 8.34
CA PRO A 480 -20.27 -13.63 8.78
C PRO A 480 -21.21 -13.34 7.60
N PHE A 481 -22.47 -13.76 7.72
CA PHE A 481 -23.49 -13.41 6.73
C PHE A 481 -23.97 -11.98 7.00
N ASN A 482 -23.51 -11.03 6.20
CA ASN A 482 -23.85 -9.60 6.34
C ASN A 482 -24.54 -9.05 5.07
N ILE A 483 -25.62 -8.30 5.27
CA ILE A 483 -26.35 -7.58 4.21
C ILE A 483 -26.08 -6.07 4.28
N SER A 484 -24.96 -5.64 3.70
CA SER A 484 -24.55 -4.23 3.64
C SER A 484 -25.41 -3.40 2.69
N LEU A 485 -25.99 -2.33 3.21
CA LEU A 485 -26.76 -1.33 2.44
C LEU A 485 -25.92 -0.56 1.41
N MET A 486 -24.59 -0.60 1.51
CA MET A 486 -23.67 -0.06 0.51
C MET A 486 -23.33 -1.07 -0.58
N ILE A 487 -23.22 -2.35 -0.22
CA ILE A 487 -22.74 -3.42 -1.11
C ILE A 487 -23.90 -4.03 -1.88
N LEU A 488 -25.04 -4.28 -1.23
CA LEU A 488 -26.23 -4.87 -1.82
C LEU A 488 -26.71 -4.15 -3.09
N PRO A 489 -26.79 -2.79 -3.13
CA PRO A 489 -27.15 -2.08 -4.35
C PRO A 489 -26.24 -2.34 -5.54
N ILE A 490 -24.92 -2.39 -5.29
CA ILE A 490 -23.93 -2.62 -6.34
C ILE A 490 -23.94 -4.09 -6.76
N ALA A 491 -24.07 -5.01 -5.79
CA ALA A 491 -24.23 -6.44 -6.04
C ALA A 491 -25.44 -6.76 -6.91
N PHE A 492 -26.54 -6.01 -6.78
CA PHE A 492 -27.72 -6.17 -7.64
C PHE A 492 -27.44 -5.91 -9.13
N PHE A 493 -26.45 -5.08 -9.44
CA PHE A 493 -26.06 -4.77 -10.81
C PHE A 493 -25.24 -5.88 -11.48
N ILE A 494 -24.64 -6.78 -10.71
CA ILE A 494 -23.90 -7.94 -11.21
C ILE A 494 -24.84 -8.92 -11.92
N GLU A 495 -24.41 -9.49 -13.04
CA GLU A 495 -25.19 -10.50 -13.77
C GLU A 495 -25.51 -11.73 -12.92
N LEU A 496 -26.71 -12.30 -13.14
CA LEU A 496 -27.22 -13.37 -12.28
C LEU A 496 -26.37 -14.65 -12.37
N GLU A 497 -25.93 -15.03 -13.57
CA GLU A 497 -25.03 -16.18 -13.77
C GLU A 497 -23.71 -16.02 -13.00
N LEU A 498 -23.19 -14.80 -12.98
CA LEU A 498 -21.92 -14.49 -12.35
C LEU A 498 -22.02 -14.49 -10.82
N LEU A 499 -23.11 -13.96 -10.26
CA LEU A 499 -23.44 -14.10 -8.84
C LEU A 499 -23.51 -15.58 -8.43
N GLY A 500 -24.23 -16.40 -9.21
CA GLY A 500 -24.35 -17.83 -8.98
C GLY A 500 -23.00 -18.54 -9.04
N SER A 501 -22.17 -18.24 -10.04
CA SER A 501 -20.84 -18.82 -10.17
C SER A 501 -19.90 -18.41 -9.03
N ILE A 502 -19.90 -17.15 -8.60
CA ILE A 502 -19.05 -16.68 -7.49
C ILE A 502 -19.43 -17.41 -6.20
N LEU A 503 -20.71 -17.48 -5.88
CA LEU A 503 -21.21 -18.12 -4.65
C LEU A 503 -20.98 -19.63 -4.67
N LEU A 504 -21.22 -20.30 -5.80
CA LEU A 504 -20.99 -21.74 -5.92
C LEU A 504 -19.49 -22.07 -5.81
N CYS A 505 -18.63 -21.34 -6.51
CA CYS A 505 -17.18 -21.55 -6.40
C CYS A 505 -16.68 -21.28 -4.98
N PHE A 506 -17.19 -20.25 -4.28
CA PHE A 506 -16.88 -19.99 -2.88
C PHE A 506 -17.21 -21.20 -2.00
N LEU A 507 -18.42 -21.75 -2.11
CA LEU A 507 -18.82 -22.94 -1.34
C LEU A 507 -17.93 -24.15 -1.66
N VAL A 508 -17.61 -24.37 -2.94
CA VAL A 508 -16.72 -25.47 -3.37
C VAL A 508 -15.30 -25.29 -2.83
N CYS A 509 -14.75 -24.09 -2.88
CA CYS A 509 -13.42 -23.78 -2.33
C CYS A 509 -13.38 -23.85 -0.79
N SER A 510 -14.52 -23.79 -0.12
CA SER A 510 -14.63 -24.01 1.33
C SER A 510 -14.68 -25.49 1.72
N LEU A 511 -15.02 -26.41 0.80
CA LEU A 511 -15.08 -27.86 1.09
C LEU A 511 -13.79 -28.46 1.68
N PRO A 512 -12.56 -28.09 1.24
CA PRO A 512 -11.34 -28.60 1.85
C PRO A 512 -11.24 -28.36 3.36
N PHE A 513 -11.85 -27.30 3.89
CA PHE A 513 -11.93 -27.05 5.34
C PHE A 513 -12.82 -28.03 6.07
N TYR A 514 -13.90 -28.47 5.42
CA TYR A 514 -14.75 -29.53 5.94
C TYR A 514 -14.00 -30.87 5.89
N MET A 515 -13.46 -31.20 4.71
CA MET A 515 -12.81 -32.49 4.45
C MET A 515 -11.59 -32.73 5.33
N ARG A 516 -10.78 -31.70 5.65
CA ARG A 516 -9.63 -31.85 6.56
C ARG A 516 -10.02 -32.18 8.00
N GLU A 517 -11.27 -31.92 8.41
CA GLU A 517 -11.70 -32.20 9.77
C GLU A 517 -12.25 -33.63 9.94
N GLU A 518 -12.86 -34.19 8.90
CA GLU A 518 -13.59 -35.46 8.96
C GLU A 518 -12.98 -36.56 8.07
N MET A 519 -12.66 -36.27 6.80
CA MET A 519 -12.26 -37.28 5.80
C MET A 519 -10.75 -37.45 5.69
N PHE A 520 -10.00 -36.33 5.71
CA PHE A 520 -8.56 -36.29 5.46
C PHE A 520 -7.84 -35.59 6.61
N THR A 521 -7.90 -36.18 7.81
CA THR A 521 -7.34 -35.59 9.04
C THR A 521 -5.83 -35.34 8.97
N SER A 522 -5.10 -36.09 8.13
CA SER A 522 -3.68 -35.86 7.86
C SER A 522 -3.38 -34.50 7.22
N TRP A 523 -4.36 -33.88 6.54
CA TRP A 523 -4.20 -32.55 5.97
C TRP A 523 -4.03 -31.45 7.03
N ARG A 524 -4.37 -31.72 8.30
CA ARG A 524 -4.17 -30.78 9.42
C ARG A 524 -2.68 -30.53 9.73
N SER A 525 -1.79 -31.47 9.42
CA SER A 525 -0.35 -31.29 9.64
C SER A 525 0.31 -30.45 8.55
N ILE A 526 -0.38 -30.24 7.42
CA ILE A 526 0.11 -29.44 6.30
C ILE A 526 -0.15 -27.97 6.62
N LYS A 527 0.92 -27.25 6.94
CA LYS A 527 0.86 -25.81 7.19
C LYS A 527 0.25 -25.07 5.99
N ASP A 528 -0.63 -24.12 6.28
CA ASP A 528 -1.35 -23.26 5.32
C ASP A 528 -2.34 -23.99 4.38
N PHE A 529 -2.54 -25.30 4.49
CA PHE A 529 -3.53 -26.02 3.67
C PHE A 529 -4.95 -25.46 3.88
N PRO A 530 -5.72 -25.17 2.81
CA PRO A 530 -5.55 -25.61 1.42
C PRO A 530 -4.81 -24.61 0.49
N PHE A 531 -3.91 -23.75 1.00
CA PHE A 531 -3.10 -22.82 0.20
C PHE A 531 -3.93 -21.79 -0.58
N ILE A 532 -4.88 -21.15 0.08
CA ILE A 532 -5.84 -20.22 -0.54
C ILE A 532 -5.16 -19.06 -1.27
N GLN A 533 -4.10 -18.51 -0.68
CA GLN A 533 -3.41 -17.37 -1.25
C GLN A 533 -2.69 -17.76 -2.55
N GLU A 534 -2.07 -18.94 -2.58
CA GLU A 534 -1.43 -19.52 -3.75
C GLU A 534 -2.47 -19.87 -4.82
N GLN A 535 -3.59 -20.48 -4.43
CA GLN A 535 -4.70 -20.80 -5.35
C GLN A 535 -5.29 -19.54 -5.99
N HIS A 536 -5.56 -18.51 -5.18
CA HIS A 536 -6.05 -17.24 -5.69
C HIS A 536 -5.03 -16.62 -6.65
N THR A 537 -3.74 -16.57 -6.28
CA THR A 537 -2.68 -15.96 -7.11
C THR A 537 -2.53 -16.69 -8.45
N GLY A 538 -2.55 -18.02 -8.47
CA GLY A 538 -2.46 -18.81 -9.71
C GLY A 538 -3.66 -18.59 -10.61
N ALA A 539 -4.88 -18.62 -10.06
CA ALA A 539 -6.10 -18.30 -10.80
C ALA A 539 -6.10 -16.87 -11.36
N TYR A 540 -5.60 -15.91 -10.57
CA TYR A 540 -5.47 -14.52 -10.96
C TYR A 540 -4.52 -14.34 -12.15
N MET A 541 -3.37 -15.00 -12.14
CA MET A 541 -2.40 -14.95 -13.25
C MET A 541 -2.93 -15.59 -14.52
N ALA A 542 -3.73 -16.66 -14.41
CA ALA A 542 -4.39 -17.24 -15.57
C ALA A 542 -5.33 -16.23 -16.24
N LEU A 543 -6.05 -15.40 -15.47
CA LEU A 543 -6.94 -14.38 -16.04
C LEU A 543 -6.21 -13.34 -16.89
N ALA A 544 -5.02 -12.91 -16.46
CA ALA A 544 -4.17 -12.00 -17.23
C ALA A 544 -3.78 -12.63 -18.58
N VAL A 545 -3.36 -13.89 -18.58
CA VAL A 545 -3.01 -14.63 -19.80
C VAL A 545 -4.22 -14.79 -20.71
N ILE A 546 -5.38 -15.14 -20.16
CA ILE A 546 -6.63 -15.23 -20.92
C ILE A 546 -6.99 -13.87 -21.54
N ALA A 547 -6.77 -12.75 -20.83
CA ALA A 547 -7.06 -11.40 -21.34
C ALA A 547 -6.19 -11.04 -22.54
N LEU A 548 -4.88 -11.27 -22.40
CA LEU A 548 -3.93 -11.04 -23.48
C LEU A 548 -4.20 -11.96 -24.68
N TYR A 549 -4.55 -13.23 -24.42
CA TYR A 549 -4.90 -14.18 -25.47
C TYR A 549 -6.19 -13.78 -26.21
N ALA A 550 -7.25 -13.41 -25.48
CA ALA A 550 -8.51 -12.96 -26.07
C ALA A 550 -8.31 -11.68 -26.92
N GLY A 551 -7.52 -10.72 -26.40
CA GLY A 551 -7.21 -9.46 -27.07
C GLY A 551 -6.11 -9.50 -28.13
N ARG A 552 -5.45 -10.65 -28.38
CA ARG A 552 -4.24 -10.74 -29.22
C ARG A 552 -4.36 -10.11 -30.61
N ARG A 553 -5.52 -10.27 -31.27
CA ARG A 553 -5.77 -9.70 -32.61
C ARG A 553 -5.84 -8.17 -32.54
N HIS A 554 -6.56 -7.63 -31.56
CA HIS A 554 -6.62 -6.20 -31.30
C HIS A 554 -5.25 -5.62 -30.95
N LEU A 555 -4.46 -6.30 -30.11
CA LEU A 555 -3.11 -5.86 -29.77
C LEU A 555 -2.18 -5.77 -30.99
N VAL A 556 -2.28 -6.74 -31.91
CA VAL A 556 -1.54 -6.69 -33.19
C VAL A 556 -1.96 -5.47 -34.02
N GLU A 557 -3.26 -5.18 -34.11
CA GLU A 557 -3.76 -4.00 -34.82
C GLU A 557 -3.30 -2.68 -34.19
N VAL A 558 -3.32 -2.59 -32.85
CA VAL A 558 -2.80 -1.44 -32.09
C VAL A 558 -1.33 -1.18 -32.43
N VAL A 559 -0.50 -2.23 -32.49
CA VAL A 559 0.91 -2.11 -32.86
C VAL A 559 1.08 -1.67 -34.31
N ARG A 560 0.31 -2.23 -35.26
CA ARG A 560 0.33 -1.78 -36.67
C ARG A 560 -0.02 -0.30 -36.78
N ARG A 561 -1.09 0.13 -36.11
CA ARG A 561 -1.53 1.53 -36.07
C ARG A 561 -0.46 2.45 -35.50
N ALA A 562 0.17 2.05 -34.39
CA ALA A 562 1.22 2.83 -33.74
C ALA A 562 2.49 2.99 -34.61
N LEU A 563 2.79 2.00 -35.44
CA LEU A 563 3.88 2.03 -36.42
C LEU A 563 3.51 2.78 -37.73
N GLY A 564 2.32 3.36 -37.81
CA GLY A 564 1.85 4.07 -39.01
C GLY A 564 1.48 3.16 -40.18
N ARG A 565 1.33 1.85 -39.94
CA ARG A 565 0.86 0.89 -40.95
C ARG A 565 -0.67 0.92 -41.04
N SER A 566 -1.22 0.40 -42.14
CA SER A 566 -2.67 0.21 -42.26
C SER A 566 -3.20 -0.66 -41.12
N SER A 567 -4.26 -0.20 -40.48
CA SER A 567 -4.91 -0.90 -39.37
C SER A 567 -6.41 -0.66 -39.41
N GLN A 568 -7.17 -1.63 -38.93
CA GLN A 568 -8.64 -1.57 -38.86
C GLN A 568 -9.14 -0.76 -37.65
N VAL A 569 -8.26 -0.43 -36.70
CA VAL A 569 -8.66 0.24 -35.45
C VAL A 569 -8.39 1.74 -35.53
N ASP A 570 -9.38 2.54 -35.12
CA ASP A 570 -9.25 3.99 -34.97
C ASP A 570 -8.98 4.40 -33.52
N ASP A 571 -8.17 5.42 -33.32
CA ASP A 571 -7.70 5.92 -32.01
C ASP A 571 -8.01 7.41 -31.78
N ARG A 572 -8.79 8.04 -32.67
CA ARG A 572 -9.17 9.46 -32.57
C ARG A 572 -10.01 9.79 -31.34
N ASP A 573 -10.90 8.88 -30.94
CA ASP A 573 -11.79 9.05 -29.79
C ASP A 573 -11.20 8.52 -28.48
N GLU A 574 -9.99 7.96 -28.53
CA GLU A 574 -9.29 7.47 -27.34
C GLU A 574 -8.64 8.61 -26.55
N GLY A 575 -8.37 8.36 -25.27
CA GLY A 575 -7.72 9.35 -24.41
C GLY A 575 -6.33 9.76 -24.90
N TRP A 576 -5.60 8.82 -25.53
CA TRP A 576 -4.35 9.05 -26.25
C TRP A 576 -4.35 8.22 -27.53
N THR A 577 -3.57 8.66 -28.53
CA THR A 577 -3.26 7.81 -29.68
C THR A 577 -2.54 6.56 -29.23
N TYR A 578 -2.72 5.45 -29.95
CA TYR A 578 -2.09 4.17 -29.59
C TYR A 578 -0.56 4.25 -29.63
N ARG A 579 0.00 5.09 -30.51
CA ARG A 579 1.44 5.38 -30.52
C ARG A 579 1.91 5.99 -29.21
N LYS A 580 1.19 6.98 -28.69
CA LYS A 580 1.52 7.61 -27.41
C LYS A 580 1.33 6.64 -26.25
N ALA A 581 0.25 5.86 -26.24
CA ALA A 581 0.01 4.86 -25.21
C ALA A 581 1.14 3.81 -25.15
N LEU A 582 1.58 3.27 -26.30
CA LEU A 582 2.70 2.33 -26.33
C LEU A 582 4.03 2.93 -25.87
N ILE A 583 4.34 4.18 -26.26
CA ILE A 583 5.55 4.88 -25.78
C ILE A 583 5.51 5.05 -24.26
N VAL A 584 4.37 5.46 -23.70
CA VAL A 584 4.22 5.61 -22.25
C VAL A 584 4.31 4.26 -21.55
N LEU A 585 3.69 3.20 -22.07
CA LEU A 585 3.76 1.86 -21.49
C LEU A 585 5.19 1.32 -21.47
N ILE A 586 5.87 1.34 -22.62
CA ILE A 586 7.25 0.87 -22.76
C ILE A 586 8.19 1.73 -21.90
N GLY A 587 8.06 3.06 -21.98
CA GLY A 587 8.85 4.00 -21.18
C GLY A 587 8.66 3.79 -19.68
N SER A 588 7.44 3.48 -19.23
CA SER A 588 7.16 3.18 -17.81
C SER A 588 7.83 1.89 -17.37
N VAL A 589 7.77 0.83 -18.19
CA VAL A 589 8.47 -0.43 -17.89
C VAL A 589 9.97 -0.21 -17.78
N PHE A 590 10.59 0.44 -18.77
CA PHE A 590 12.03 0.72 -18.73
C PHE A 590 12.43 1.59 -17.54
N PHE A 591 11.68 2.67 -17.28
CA PHE A 591 11.92 3.55 -16.14
C PHE A 591 11.89 2.76 -14.83
N LEU A 592 10.87 1.92 -14.61
CA LEU A 592 10.75 1.13 -13.40
C LEU A 592 11.85 0.05 -13.26
N CYS A 593 12.32 -0.52 -14.37
CA CYS A 593 13.47 -1.44 -14.35
C CYS A 593 14.77 -0.71 -13.98
N PHE A 594 15.01 0.50 -14.53
CA PHE A 594 16.15 1.33 -14.15
C PHE A 594 16.03 1.85 -12.71
N TRP A 595 14.81 2.13 -12.25
CA TRP A 595 14.54 2.47 -10.86
C TRP A 595 14.95 1.32 -9.94
N MET A 596 14.59 0.08 -10.28
CA MET A 596 15.00 -1.12 -9.52
C MET A 596 16.51 -1.35 -9.54
N GLN A 597 17.19 -1.03 -10.66
CA GLN A 597 18.64 -1.04 -10.74
C GLN A 597 19.26 0.03 -9.83
N TYR A 598 18.71 1.24 -9.82
CA TYR A 598 19.23 2.39 -9.06
C TYR A 598 19.14 2.21 -7.53
N VAL A 599 18.09 1.51 -7.06
CA VAL A 599 17.92 1.17 -5.64
C VAL A 599 18.64 -0.12 -5.24
N GLY A 600 19.39 -0.76 -6.14
CA GLY A 600 20.25 -1.90 -5.84
C GLY A 600 19.62 -3.29 -5.95
N VAL A 601 18.41 -3.42 -6.52
CA VAL A 601 17.73 -4.73 -6.68
C VAL A 601 18.11 -5.42 -7.98
N GLY A 602 18.17 -4.66 -9.08
CA GLY A 602 18.61 -5.13 -10.39
C GLY A 602 17.54 -5.05 -11.49
N PHE A 603 17.99 -4.81 -12.73
CA PHE A 603 17.13 -4.56 -13.89
C PHE A 603 16.16 -5.70 -14.21
N TRP A 604 16.66 -6.95 -14.32
CA TRP A 604 15.82 -8.09 -14.72
C TRP A 604 14.82 -8.50 -13.65
N LYS A 605 15.21 -8.39 -12.36
CA LYS A 605 14.29 -8.55 -11.24
C LYS A 605 13.17 -7.51 -11.31
N GLY A 606 13.51 -6.26 -11.65
CA GLY A 606 12.56 -5.21 -11.91
C GLY A 606 11.59 -5.52 -13.05
N LEU A 607 12.08 -6.07 -14.16
CA LEU A 607 11.23 -6.46 -15.29
C LEU A 607 10.19 -7.52 -14.89
N LEU A 608 10.63 -8.57 -14.17
CA LEU A 608 9.73 -9.62 -13.67
C LEU A 608 8.67 -9.05 -12.71
N TYR A 609 9.09 -8.18 -11.80
CA TYR A 609 8.20 -7.54 -10.84
C TYR A 609 7.16 -6.65 -11.53
N VAL A 610 7.59 -5.76 -12.43
CA VAL A 610 6.68 -4.87 -13.17
C VAL A 610 5.73 -5.67 -14.05
N ALA A 611 6.20 -6.72 -14.72
CA ALA A 611 5.35 -7.60 -15.51
C ALA A 611 4.26 -8.27 -14.66
N PHE A 612 4.61 -8.75 -13.46
CA PHE A 612 3.66 -9.29 -12.50
C PHE A 612 2.62 -8.25 -12.06
N ILE A 613 3.05 -7.03 -11.72
CA ILE A 613 2.13 -5.96 -11.31
C ILE A 613 1.19 -5.55 -12.45
N LEU A 614 1.68 -5.47 -13.69
CA LEU A 614 0.85 -5.20 -14.86
C LEU A 614 -0.14 -6.34 -15.15
N ALA A 615 0.27 -7.60 -14.98
CA ALA A 615 -0.64 -8.75 -15.07
C ALA A 615 -1.73 -8.69 -13.99
N CYS A 616 -1.38 -8.25 -12.77
CA CYS A 616 -2.35 -8.00 -11.73
C CYS A 616 -3.32 -6.87 -12.11
N ALA A 617 -2.83 -5.77 -12.68
CA ALA A 617 -3.65 -4.65 -13.14
C ALA A 617 -4.66 -5.08 -14.23
N ILE A 618 -4.23 -5.88 -15.21
CA ILE A 618 -5.11 -6.45 -16.26
C ILE A 618 -6.22 -7.28 -15.63
N SER A 619 -5.86 -8.19 -14.71
CA SER A 619 -6.83 -9.08 -14.07
C SER A 619 -7.80 -8.32 -13.18
N THR A 620 -7.31 -7.34 -12.42
CA THR A 620 -8.12 -6.43 -11.60
C THR A 620 -9.16 -5.72 -12.47
N ALA A 621 -8.70 -5.08 -13.54
CA ALA A 621 -9.55 -4.35 -14.45
C ALA A 621 -10.57 -5.28 -15.11
N ARG A 622 -10.14 -6.47 -15.57
CA ARG A 622 -11.02 -7.45 -16.20
C ARG A 622 -12.15 -7.93 -15.28
N ILE A 623 -11.82 -8.33 -14.06
CA ILE A 623 -12.82 -8.74 -13.05
C ILE A 623 -13.85 -7.62 -12.89
N ARG A 624 -13.41 -6.38 -12.77
CA ARG A 624 -14.26 -5.22 -12.55
C ARG A 624 -15.16 -4.85 -13.72
N VAL A 625 -14.64 -4.83 -14.95
CA VAL A 625 -15.45 -4.49 -16.14
C VAL A 625 -16.48 -5.57 -16.45
N GLU A 626 -16.19 -6.83 -16.09
CA GLU A 626 -17.07 -7.97 -16.30
C GLU A 626 -18.10 -8.14 -15.17
N CYS A 627 -17.63 -8.17 -13.91
CA CYS A 627 -18.48 -8.48 -12.75
C CYS A 627 -18.89 -7.28 -11.91
N GLY A 628 -18.18 -6.16 -11.95
CA GLY A 628 -18.46 -5.00 -11.11
C GLY A 628 -18.34 -5.27 -9.61
N ALA A 629 -17.27 -5.98 -9.19
CA ALA A 629 -17.02 -6.31 -7.79
C ALA A 629 -17.11 -5.05 -6.88
N PRO A 630 -17.96 -5.06 -5.82
CA PRO A 630 -18.27 -3.90 -4.98
C PRO A 630 -17.21 -3.56 -3.91
N TRP A 631 -16.08 -4.26 -3.88
CA TRP A 631 -15.02 -4.09 -2.90
C TRP A 631 -13.63 -4.21 -3.54
N THR A 632 -12.59 -3.75 -2.85
CA THR A 632 -11.23 -3.64 -3.43
C THR A 632 -10.30 -4.83 -3.13
N TYR A 633 -10.56 -5.66 -2.11
CA TYR A 633 -9.69 -6.80 -1.73
C TYR A 633 -9.83 -8.05 -2.63
N LEU A 634 -9.67 -7.86 -3.94
CA LEU A 634 -9.76 -8.90 -4.97
C LEU A 634 -8.42 -9.23 -5.64
N THR A 635 -7.34 -8.51 -5.29
CA THR A 635 -5.98 -8.70 -5.79
C THR A 635 -5.21 -9.71 -4.94
N PRO A 636 -4.14 -10.33 -5.49
CA PRO A 636 -3.21 -11.14 -4.72
C PRO A 636 -2.72 -10.38 -3.50
N TYR A 637 -2.68 -11.06 -2.34
CA TYR A 637 -2.38 -10.37 -1.08
C TYR A 637 -0.98 -9.78 -1.07
N THR A 638 0.02 -10.42 -1.66
CA THR A 638 1.38 -9.90 -1.76
C THR A 638 2.08 -10.48 -2.98
N PRO A 639 2.98 -9.74 -3.63
CA PRO A 639 3.84 -10.31 -4.67
C PRO A 639 4.67 -11.49 -4.16
N LEU A 640 5.02 -11.52 -2.87
CA LEU A 640 5.86 -12.57 -2.30
C LEU A 640 5.32 -13.99 -2.58
N ILE A 641 4.01 -14.19 -2.68
CA ILE A 641 3.40 -15.52 -2.90
C ILE A 641 3.94 -16.17 -4.18
N ILE A 642 3.99 -15.44 -5.30
CA ILE A 642 4.46 -16.03 -6.56
C ILE A 642 5.98 -16.23 -6.55
N PHE A 643 6.75 -15.28 -6.01
CA PHE A 643 8.22 -15.38 -5.99
C PHE A 643 8.72 -16.44 -5.00
N THR A 644 8.04 -16.62 -3.86
CA THR A 644 8.29 -17.74 -2.94
C THR A 644 7.94 -19.08 -3.57
N ALA A 645 6.91 -19.16 -4.41
CA ALA A 645 6.58 -20.38 -5.14
C ALA A 645 7.67 -20.76 -6.17
N PHE A 646 8.29 -19.79 -6.84
CA PHE A 646 9.28 -20.02 -7.90
C PHE A 646 10.76 -20.01 -7.45
N GLY A 647 11.04 -20.26 -6.17
CA GLY A 647 12.41 -20.43 -5.66
C GLY A 647 12.80 -19.52 -4.50
N GLY A 648 11.98 -18.51 -4.19
CA GLY A 648 12.14 -17.67 -3.01
C GLY A 648 13.39 -16.79 -3.02
N ALA A 649 13.84 -16.39 -1.84
CA ALA A 649 14.98 -15.49 -1.68
C ALA A 649 16.28 -16.08 -2.27
N HIS A 650 16.39 -17.41 -2.42
CA HIS A 650 17.54 -18.05 -3.08
C HIS A 650 17.70 -17.63 -4.55
N LEU A 651 16.60 -17.57 -5.32
CA LEU A 651 16.66 -17.23 -6.74
C LEU A 651 16.65 -15.71 -6.97
N PHE A 652 15.93 -14.98 -6.12
CA PHE A 652 15.61 -13.57 -6.34
C PHE A 652 16.41 -12.61 -5.45
N GLY A 653 17.07 -13.11 -4.41
CA GLY A 653 17.77 -12.32 -3.41
C GLY A 653 16.86 -11.70 -2.34
N ILE A 654 17.45 -11.36 -1.19
CA ILE A 654 16.75 -10.77 -0.04
C ILE A 654 16.34 -9.31 -0.36
N ASP A 655 17.14 -8.60 -1.14
CA ASP A 655 16.89 -7.26 -1.69
C ASP A 655 15.54 -7.16 -2.41
N MET A 656 15.23 -8.13 -3.30
CA MET A 656 13.96 -8.18 -4.01
C MET A 656 12.77 -8.43 -3.06
N PHE A 657 12.99 -9.22 -2.01
CA PHE A 657 11.96 -9.53 -1.02
C PHE A 657 11.67 -8.34 -0.11
N VAL A 658 12.69 -7.59 0.30
CA VAL A 658 12.54 -6.35 1.06
C VAL A 658 11.76 -5.32 0.25
N ILE A 659 12.12 -5.09 -1.03
CA ILE A 659 11.36 -4.12 -1.84
C ILE A 659 9.90 -4.58 -2.05
N MET A 660 9.66 -5.88 -2.23
CA MET A 660 8.31 -6.43 -2.39
C MET A 660 7.43 -6.27 -1.16
N ILE A 661 7.96 -6.28 0.07
CA ILE A 661 7.17 -5.93 1.25
C ILE A 661 6.74 -4.48 1.15
N VAL A 662 7.70 -3.59 0.93
CA VAL A 662 7.46 -2.15 1.04
C VAL A 662 6.53 -1.68 -0.08
N SER A 663 6.79 -2.08 -1.33
CA SER A 663 5.94 -1.72 -2.47
C SER A 663 4.70 -2.61 -2.58
N GLY A 664 4.84 -3.92 -2.41
CA GLY A 664 3.73 -4.87 -2.54
C GLY A 664 2.63 -4.69 -1.50
N GLY A 665 2.98 -4.18 -0.32
CA GLY A 665 2.03 -3.91 0.75
C GLY A 665 0.95 -2.88 0.39
N PHE A 666 1.24 -1.91 -0.49
CA PHE A 666 0.25 -0.96 -0.99
C PHE A 666 -0.17 -1.24 -2.45
N LEU A 667 0.71 -1.81 -3.28
CA LEU A 667 0.40 -2.16 -4.66
C LEU A 667 -0.60 -3.33 -4.76
N CYS A 668 -0.38 -4.42 -4.02
CA CYS A 668 -1.13 -5.67 -4.16
C CYS A 668 -2.10 -5.92 -3.00
N SER A 669 -1.65 -5.78 -1.75
CA SER A 669 -2.50 -6.02 -0.59
C SER A 669 -3.62 -4.99 -0.41
N ALA A 670 -3.61 -3.91 -1.19
CA ALA A 670 -4.45 -2.75 -0.99
C ALA A 670 -5.02 -2.19 -2.30
N SER A 671 -5.74 -1.07 -2.20
CA SER A 671 -6.57 -0.53 -3.27
C SER A 671 -5.80 0.18 -4.41
N TYR A 672 -4.45 0.18 -4.45
CA TYR A 672 -3.71 0.88 -5.50
C TYR A 672 -4.09 0.41 -6.90
N LEU A 673 -4.09 -0.92 -7.12
CA LEU A 673 -4.41 -1.53 -8.42
C LEU A 673 -5.85 -1.26 -8.87
N MET A 674 -6.72 -0.75 -7.99
CA MET A 674 -8.05 -0.26 -8.36
C MET A 674 -8.00 0.99 -9.25
N CYS A 675 -6.82 1.61 -9.43
CA CYS A 675 -6.64 2.60 -10.47
C CYS A 675 -6.89 2.00 -11.87
N ALA A 676 -6.52 0.74 -12.12
CA ALA A 676 -6.71 0.09 -13.42
C ALA A 676 -8.20 0.02 -13.84
N PRO A 677 -9.11 -0.61 -13.06
CA PRO A 677 -10.53 -0.59 -13.38
C PRO A 677 -11.10 0.82 -13.41
N THR A 678 -10.72 1.69 -12.47
CA THR A 678 -11.23 3.07 -12.43
C THR A 678 -10.89 3.84 -13.71
N GLN A 679 -9.66 3.72 -14.21
CA GLN A 679 -9.23 4.38 -15.45
C GLN A 679 -10.07 3.92 -16.64
N VAL A 680 -10.24 2.61 -16.84
CA VAL A 680 -11.01 2.09 -17.99
C VAL A 680 -12.50 2.40 -17.85
N GLU A 681 -13.05 2.32 -16.64
CA GLU A 681 -14.44 2.66 -16.33
C GLU A 681 -14.71 4.15 -16.59
N MET A 682 -13.86 5.06 -16.13
CA MET A 682 -14.05 6.50 -16.35
C MET A 682 -13.93 6.87 -17.83
N LEU A 683 -13.00 6.26 -18.57
CA LEU A 683 -12.90 6.45 -20.02
C LEU A 683 -14.16 5.96 -20.75
N GLN A 684 -14.70 4.81 -20.34
CA GLN A 684 -15.93 4.27 -20.91
C GLN A 684 -17.16 5.10 -20.53
N LEU A 685 -17.23 5.59 -19.28
CA LEU A 685 -18.27 6.52 -18.84
C LEU A 685 -18.27 7.81 -19.66
N GLY A 686 -17.08 8.34 -19.93
CA GLY A 686 -16.88 9.49 -20.81
C GLY A 686 -17.53 9.30 -22.16
N ARG A 687 -17.27 8.17 -22.80
CA ARG A 687 -17.89 7.83 -24.08
C ARG A 687 -19.42 7.74 -23.99
N LEU A 688 -19.95 7.07 -22.97
CA LEU A 688 -21.39 6.93 -22.76
C LEU A 688 -22.10 8.29 -22.52
N LEU A 689 -21.37 9.27 -21.98
CA LEU A 689 -21.88 10.61 -21.68
C LEU A 689 -21.37 11.69 -22.66
N ASN A 690 -20.77 11.29 -23.78
CA ASN A 690 -20.22 12.17 -24.82
C ASN A 690 -19.19 13.22 -24.31
N VAL A 691 -18.37 12.83 -23.33
CA VAL A 691 -17.25 13.63 -22.79
C VAL A 691 -15.96 13.26 -23.49
N ARG A 692 -15.14 14.25 -23.85
CA ARG A 692 -13.84 14.02 -24.52
C ARG A 692 -12.89 13.22 -23.63
N ALA A 693 -12.38 12.12 -24.15
CA ALA A 693 -11.48 11.22 -23.44
C ALA A 693 -10.16 11.90 -23.00
N GLN A 694 -9.67 12.90 -23.75
CA GLN A 694 -8.45 13.64 -23.37
C GLN A 694 -8.65 14.50 -22.12
N CYS A 695 -9.87 15.01 -21.90
CA CYS A 695 -10.21 15.73 -20.68
C CYS A 695 -10.26 14.79 -19.48
N LEU A 696 -10.77 13.57 -19.68
CA LEU A 696 -10.79 12.54 -18.65
C LEU A 696 -9.39 12.06 -18.29
N ASN A 697 -8.49 11.87 -19.26
CA ASN A 697 -7.08 11.56 -18.98
C ASN A 697 -6.43 12.62 -18.09
N ARG A 698 -6.68 13.91 -18.35
CA ARG A 698 -6.18 14.99 -17.48
C ARG A 698 -6.78 14.91 -16.08
N GLY A 699 -8.09 14.65 -15.97
CA GLY A 699 -8.75 14.43 -14.68
C GLY A 699 -8.17 13.25 -13.89
N LEU A 700 -7.97 12.10 -14.54
CA LEU A 700 -7.38 10.92 -13.92
C LEU A 700 -5.96 11.19 -13.40
N ILE A 701 -5.13 11.88 -14.18
CA ILE A 701 -3.75 12.26 -13.79
C ILE A 701 -3.77 13.25 -12.62
N LEU A 702 -4.62 14.28 -12.68
CA LEU A 702 -4.75 15.26 -11.59
C LEU A 702 -5.30 14.63 -10.31
N GLY A 703 -6.23 13.68 -10.44
CA GLY A 703 -6.72 12.87 -9.32
C GLY A 703 -5.61 12.05 -8.67
N ALA A 704 -4.79 11.37 -9.47
CA ALA A 704 -3.64 10.61 -8.97
C ALA A 704 -2.61 11.52 -8.25
N VAL A 705 -2.21 12.63 -8.88
CA VAL A 705 -1.28 13.59 -8.27
C VAL A 705 -1.87 14.20 -7.00
N GLY A 706 -3.15 14.56 -7.00
CA GLY A 706 -3.82 15.11 -5.83
C GLY A 706 -3.95 14.11 -4.69
N GLY A 707 -4.37 12.87 -4.98
CA GLY A 707 -4.46 11.80 -3.98
C GLY A 707 -3.10 11.39 -3.41
N LEU A 708 -2.02 11.54 -4.17
CA LEU A 708 -0.66 11.36 -3.65
C LEU A 708 -0.23 12.57 -2.80
N VAL A 709 -0.22 13.77 -3.37
CA VAL A 709 0.39 14.95 -2.72
C VAL A 709 -0.47 15.51 -1.60
N ILE A 710 -1.76 15.77 -1.85
CA ILE A 710 -2.64 16.46 -0.88
C ILE A 710 -2.88 15.55 0.33
N SER A 711 -3.24 14.29 0.09
CA SER A 711 -3.47 13.31 1.16
C SER A 711 -2.18 12.98 1.92
N GLY A 712 -1.04 12.93 1.23
CA GLY A 712 0.26 12.70 1.85
C GLY A 712 0.69 13.80 2.80
N VAL A 713 0.61 15.05 2.34
CA VAL A 713 0.91 16.22 3.17
C VAL A 713 -0.01 16.24 4.39
N PHE A 714 -1.30 15.97 4.22
CA PHE A 714 -2.25 15.93 5.34
C PHE A 714 -1.89 14.84 6.36
N LEU A 715 -1.70 13.59 5.92
CA LEU A 715 -1.42 12.47 6.82
C LEU A 715 -0.07 12.62 7.54
N LEU A 716 0.98 13.02 6.81
CA LEU A 716 2.30 13.27 7.41
C LEU A 716 2.25 14.45 8.39
N SER A 717 1.50 15.51 8.10
CA SER A 717 1.33 16.63 9.03
C SER A 717 0.68 16.17 10.34
N VAL A 718 -0.35 15.32 10.26
CA VAL A 718 -0.98 14.72 11.46
C VAL A 718 0.00 13.82 12.22
N ALA A 719 0.74 12.97 11.51
CA ALA A 719 1.69 12.04 12.12
C ALA A 719 2.84 12.76 12.83
N TYR A 720 3.45 13.77 12.21
CA TYR A 720 4.55 14.54 12.82
C TYR A 720 4.09 15.50 13.93
N SER A 721 2.88 16.06 13.84
CA SER A 721 2.40 17.01 14.86
C SER A 721 1.93 16.31 16.12
N ARG A 722 1.16 15.21 16.02
CA ARG A 722 0.63 14.49 17.18
C ARG A 722 1.49 13.32 17.62
N GLY A 723 2.33 12.80 16.73
CA GLY A 723 2.97 11.50 16.88
C GLY A 723 2.05 10.38 16.42
N GLY A 724 2.49 9.60 15.44
CA GLY A 724 1.72 8.48 14.88
C GLY A 724 1.25 7.48 15.95
N MET A 725 2.02 7.27 17.03
CA MET A 725 1.60 6.38 18.13
C MET A 725 0.45 6.95 18.97
N ASN A 726 0.30 8.27 19.01
CA ASN A 726 -0.78 8.95 19.74
C ASN A 726 -2.08 9.04 18.91
N VAL A 727 -2.00 8.69 17.62
CA VAL A 727 -3.15 8.61 16.72
C VAL A 727 -3.48 7.13 16.57
N SER A 728 -4.50 6.63 17.28
CA SER A 728 -4.65 5.18 17.44
C SER A 728 -4.82 4.42 16.12
N TYR A 729 -5.33 5.00 15.02
CA TYR A 729 -5.34 4.29 13.73
C TYR A 729 -3.92 4.10 13.19
N ILE A 730 -3.09 5.13 13.33
CA ILE A 730 -1.69 5.09 12.89
C ILE A 730 -0.90 4.15 13.80
N GLY A 731 -1.00 4.34 15.12
CA GLY A 731 -0.27 3.55 16.11
C GLY A 731 -0.65 2.07 16.10
N ASP A 732 -1.94 1.76 16.12
CA ASP A 732 -2.42 0.38 16.25
C ASP A 732 -2.27 -0.42 14.95
N TRP A 733 -2.37 0.25 13.80
CA TRP A 733 -2.45 -0.43 12.50
C TRP A 733 -1.53 0.15 11.43
N ALA A 734 -1.69 1.42 11.04
CA ALA A 734 -1.03 1.97 9.83
C ALA A 734 0.50 1.89 9.91
N ALA A 735 1.03 2.10 11.11
CA ALA A 735 2.44 2.16 11.40
C ALA A 735 3.00 0.86 12.02
N ASN A 736 2.11 -0.11 12.27
CA ASN A 736 2.42 -1.46 12.75
C ASN A 736 2.18 -2.50 11.62
N GLN A 737 3.07 -2.50 10.62
CA GLN A 737 3.00 -3.40 9.46
C GLN A 737 3.93 -4.63 9.63
N ALA A 738 4.24 -5.00 10.88
CA ALA A 738 5.19 -6.08 11.22
C ALA A 738 4.82 -7.44 10.59
N PHE A 739 3.53 -7.69 10.36
CA PHE A 739 3.08 -8.94 9.70
C PHE A 739 3.65 -9.09 8.28
N GLN A 740 3.83 -8.00 7.52
CA GLN A 740 4.39 -8.07 6.16
C GLN A 740 5.87 -8.45 6.23
N VAL A 741 6.58 -7.85 7.19
CA VAL A 741 8.00 -8.13 7.42
C VAL A 741 8.20 -9.57 7.87
N ARG A 742 7.32 -10.08 8.73
CA ARG A 742 7.30 -11.49 9.16
C ARG A 742 7.24 -12.48 7.98
N LEU A 743 6.60 -12.13 6.86
CA LEU A 743 6.58 -13.00 5.68
C LEU A 743 7.97 -13.19 5.07
N VAL A 744 8.79 -12.13 5.02
CA VAL A 744 10.16 -12.21 4.52
C VAL A 744 11.09 -12.81 5.56
N THR A 745 10.96 -12.45 6.83
CA THR A 745 11.73 -13.10 7.90
C THR A 745 11.47 -14.60 7.93
N ALA A 746 10.23 -15.04 7.68
CA ALA A 746 9.89 -16.46 7.56
C ALA A 746 10.54 -17.13 6.33
N GLU A 747 10.57 -16.47 5.17
CA GLU A 747 11.27 -17.00 3.99
C GLU A 747 12.79 -17.05 4.22
N VAL A 748 13.38 -15.98 4.78
CA VAL A 748 14.81 -15.93 5.09
C VAL A 748 15.18 -17.02 6.10
N GLY A 749 14.41 -17.17 7.18
CA GLY A 749 14.63 -18.23 8.17
C GLY A 749 14.49 -19.64 7.59
N TYR A 750 13.55 -19.84 6.66
CA TYR A 750 13.42 -21.09 5.92
C TYR A 750 14.66 -21.38 5.06
N GLN A 751 15.22 -20.37 4.38
CA GLN A 751 16.44 -20.53 3.59
C GLN A 751 17.68 -20.74 4.47
N ASP A 752 17.79 -20.04 5.60
CA ASP A 752 18.85 -20.24 6.58
C ASP A 752 18.85 -21.70 7.07
N GLN A 753 17.69 -22.23 7.43
CA GLN A 753 17.55 -23.62 7.89
C GLN A 753 17.98 -24.62 6.81
N ARG A 754 17.57 -24.39 5.54
CA ARG A 754 17.99 -25.25 4.43
C ARG A 754 19.48 -25.15 4.14
N TYR A 755 20.04 -23.96 4.24
CA TYR A 755 21.46 -23.74 4.04
C TYR A 755 22.28 -24.47 5.10
N GLN A 756 21.93 -24.36 6.38
CA GLN A 756 22.57 -25.15 7.45
C GLN A 756 22.49 -26.64 7.16
N LYS A 757 21.30 -27.15 6.83
CA LYS A 757 21.12 -28.55 6.48
C LYS A 757 21.99 -28.98 5.29
N SER A 758 22.19 -28.11 4.29
CA SER A 758 23.07 -28.41 3.16
C SER A 758 24.54 -28.51 3.56
N LEU A 759 24.98 -27.68 4.52
CA LEU A 759 26.32 -27.77 5.11
C LEU A 759 26.50 -29.05 5.93
N ASP A 760 25.53 -29.36 6.78
CA ASP A 760 25.53 -30.57 7.62
C ASP A 760 25.55 -31.86 6.78
N GLU A 761 24.74 -31.91 5.72
CA GLU A 761 24.67 -33.04 4.80
C GLU A 761 25.77 -33.04 3.73
N LYS A 762 26.61 -31.98 3.67
CA LYS A 762 27.64 -31.76 2.63
C LYS A 762 27.10 -31.86 1.20
N ARG A 763 25.91 -31.29 0.96
CA ARG A 763 25.25 -31.28 -0.35
C ARG A 763 25.24 -29.87 -0.95
N PRO A 764 25.24 -29.73 -2.28
CA PRO A 764 25.04 -28.43 -2.92
C PRO A 764 23.73 -27.78 -2.47
N PHE A 765 23.78 -26.47 -2.20
CA PHE A 765 22.57 -25.70 -1.90
C PHE A 765 21.82 -25.38 -3.19
N GLU A 766 20.73 -26.12 -3.46
CA GLU A 766 19.94 -26.01 -4.69
C GLU A 766 18.57 -25.35 -4.47
N VAL A 767 17.94 -24.91 -5.57
CA VAL A 767 16.57 -24.37 -5.55
C VAL A 767 15.60 -25.47 -5.11
N ASP A 768 14.70 -25.17 -4.15
CA ASP A 768 13.65 -26.13 -3.79
C ASP A 768 12.52 -26.12 -4.81
N ILE A 769 12.47 -27.15 -5.65
CA ILE A 769 11.44 -27.35 -6.67
C ILE A 769 10.19 -28.02 -6.07
N LYS A 770 10.27 -28.59 -4.86
CA LYS A 770 9.20 -29.39 -4.24
C LYS A 770 8.36 -28.60 -3.22
N ARG A 771 8.16 -27.30 -3.44
CA ARG A 771 7.29 -26.48 -2.57
C ARG A 771 5.81 -26.79 -2.84
N PRO A 772 5.02 -27.28 -1.86
CA PRO A 772 3.58 -27.53 -2.03
C PRO A 772 2.81 -26.29 -2.52
N LYS A 773 3.26 -25.10 -2.08
CA LYS A 773 2.76 -23.80 -2.49
C LYS A 773 2.84 -23.55 -4.01
N ALA A 774 3.92 -24.01 -4.65
CA ALA A 774 4.10 -23.89 -6.09
C ALA A 774 3.11 -24.77 -6.87
N TRP A 775 2.84 -25.98 -6.37
CA TRP A 775 1.83 -26.87 -6.95
C TRP A 775 0.42 -26.28 -6.83
N ALA A 776 0.05 -25.71 -5.68
CA ALA A 776 -1.25 -25.06 -5.52
C ALA A 776 -1.46 -23.88 -6.49
N LEU A 777 -0.40 -23.08 -6.71
CA LEU A 777 -0.40 -22.00 -7.69
C LEU A 777 -0.55 -22.54 -9.12
N GLY A 778 0.23 -23.56 -9.51
CA GLY A 778 0.16 -24.17 -10.83
C GLY A 778 -1.20 -24.84 -11.13
N ILE A 779 -1.74 -25.59 -10.16
CA ILE A 779 -3.03 -26.28 -10.30
C ILE A 779 -4.16 -25.27 -10.49
N SER A 780 -4.24 -24.23 -9.66
CA SER A 780 -5.28 -23.20 -9.77
C SER A 780 -5.20 -22.40 -11.08
N PHE A 781 -3.98 -22.14 -11.57
CA PHE A 781 -3.75 -21.55 -12.89
C PHE A 781 -4.36 -22.43 -13.99
N VAL A 782 -4.06 -23.74 -13.99
CA VAL A 782 -4.57 -24.70 -14.98
C VAL A 782 -6.10 -24.84 -14.87
N VAL A 783 -6.65 -24.97 -13.66
CA VAL A 783 -8.10 -25.06 -13.43
C VAL A 783 -8.82 -23.84 -14.02
N THR A 784 -8.26 -22.65 -13.85
CA THR A 784 -8.85 -21.42 -14.41
C THR A 784 -8.84 -21.41 -15.93
N LEU A 785 -7.75 -21.89 -16.55
CA LEU A 785 -7.69 -22.07 -18.01
C LEU A 785 -8.72 -23.09 -18.50
N LEU A 786 -8.88 -24.21 -17.79
CA LEU A 786 -9.86 -25.24 -18.12
C LEU A 786 -11.30 -24.69 -18.00
N LEU A 787 -11.61 -23.91 -16.97
CA LEU A 787 -12.91 -23.23 -16.84
C LEU A 787 -13.15 -22.25 -18.00
N PHE A 788 -12.12 -21.52 -18.42
CA PHE A 788 -12.23 -20.60 -19.55
C PHE A 788 -12.49 -21.34 -20.88
N VAL A 789 -11.76 -22.43 -21.12
CA VAL A 789 -11.97 -23.28 -22.29
C VAL A 789 -13.36 -23.91 -22.26
N ALA A 790 -13.79 -24.46 -21.11
CA ALA A 790 -15.11 -25.04 -20.94
C ALA A 790 -16.23 -24.03 -21.24
N LYS A 791 -16.15 -22.81 -20.71
CA LYS A 791 -17.12 -21.75 -20.99
C LYS A 791 -17.09 -21.29 -22.45
N SER A 792 -15.93 -21.34 -23.11
CA SER A 792 -15.77 -20.98 -24.52
C SER A 792 -16.31 -22.05 -25.47
N LEU A 793 -16.27 -23.33 -25.09
CA LEU A 793 -16.73 -24.46 -25.90
C LEU A 793 -18.22 -24.77 -25.68
N TRP A 794 -18.72 -24.59 -24.45
CA TRP A 794 -20.09 -24.93 -24.07
C TRP A 794 -20.86 -23.68 -23.61
N VAL A 795 -21.76 -23.19 -24.47
CA VAL A 795 -22.57 -21.98 -24.21
C VAL A 795 -23.36 -22.08 -22.89
N GLY A 796 -23.90 -23.26 -22.58
CA GLY A 796 -24.67 -23.51 -21.35
C GLY A 796 -23.85 -23.84 -20.12
N PHE A 797 -22.51 -23.76 -20.17
CA PHE A 797 -21.68 -24.07 -19.00
C PHE A 797 -21.91 -23.02 -17.89
N PRO A 798 -22.32 -23.45 -16.68
CA PRO A 798 -22.81 -22.54 -15.65
C PRO A 798 -21.70 -21.84 -14.87
N LEU A 799 -20.48 -22.38 -14.86
CA LEU A 799 -19.37 -21.83 -14.09
C LEU A 799 -18.55 -20.84 -14.92
N HIS A 800 -18.30 -19.69 -14.31
CA HIS A 800 -17.48 -18.63 -14.87
C HIS A 800 -16.08 -18.64 -14.23
N PRO A 801 -14.98 -18.45 -14.99
CA PRO A 801 -13.62 -18.40 -14.43
C PRO A 801 -13.45 -17.37 -13.31
N VAL A 802 -14.10 -16.20 -13.45
CA VAL A 802 -14.11 -15.15 -12.41
C VAL A 802 -14.70 -15.65 -11.09
N GLY A 803 -15.66 -16.58 -11.11
CA GLY A 803 -16.20 -17.18 -9.89
C GLY A 803 -15.13 -17.90 -9.08
N TYR A 804 -14.31 -18.73 -9.73
CA TYR A 804 -13.21 -19.45 -9.06
C TYR A 804 -12.11 -18.50 -8.57
N ILE A 805 -11.78 -17.46 -9.35
CA ILE A 805 -10.77 -16.46 -8.98
C ILE A 805 -11.17 -15.71 -7.70
N LEU A 806 -12.45 -15.32 -7.60
CA LEU A 806 -12.99 -14.58 -6.45
C LEU A 806 -13.28 -15.46 -5.23
N ALA A 807 -13.49 -16.77 -5.41
CA ALA A 807 -13.81 -17.70 -4.33
C ALA A 807 -12.77 -17.75 -3.20
N ASN A 808 -11.48 -17.55 -3.53
CA ASN A 808 -10.37 -17.59 -2.58
C ASN A 808 -9.88 -16.20 -2.16
N THR A 809 -10.67 -15.15 -2.38
CA THR A 809 -10.30 -13.76 -2.05
C THR A 809 -10.73 -13.35 -0.65
N TYR A 810 -10.10 -12.32 -0.09
CA TYR A 810 -10.64 -11.67 1.10
C TYR A 810 -11.97 -10.95 0.78
N PHE A 811 -12.14 -10.44 -0.45
CA PHE A 811 -13.38 -9.86 -0.96
C PHE A 811 -14.62 -10.71 -0.67
N ILE A 812 -14.65 -11.98 -1.10
CA ILE A 812 -15.89 -12.79 -0.97
C ILE A 812 -16.28 -12.99 0.49
N ASN A 813 -15.29 -13.12 1.38
CA ASN A 813 -15.50 -13.28 2.83
C ASN A 813 -16.21 -12.08 3.47
N MET A 814 -16.04 -10.88 2.90
CA MET A 814 -16.68 -9.65 3.40
C MET A 814 -18.08 -9.43 2.82
N VAL A 815 -18.37 -9.95 1.61
CA VAL A 815 -19.55 -9.52 0.85
C VAL A 815 -20.54 -10.62 0.49
N TRP A 816 -20.22 -11.89 0.78
CA TRP A 816 -21.01 -13.02 0.27
C TRP A 816 -22.50 -12.97 0.67
N GLY A 817 -22.82 -12.48 1.88
CA GLY A 817 -24.21 -12.32 2.32
C GLY A 817 -25.00 -11.32 1.48
N SER A 818 -24.35 -10.21 1.08
CA SER A 818 -24.94 -9.20 0.19
C SER A 818 -25.06 -9.71 -1.24
N LEU A 819 -24.06 -10.46 -1.74
CA LEU A 819 -24.12 -11.10 -3.06
C LEU A 819 -25.23 -12.15 -3.13
N PHE A 820 -25.37 -12.99 -2.09
CA PHE A 820 -26.42 -13.99 -2.00
C PHE A 820 -27.81 -13.33 -1.98
N THR A 821 -27.98 -12.28 -1.18
CA THR A 821 -29.25 -11.54 -1.11
C THR A 821 -29.57 -10.89 -2.46
N ALA A 822 -28.59 -10.26 -3.12
CA ALA A 822 -28.77 -9.71 -4.46
C ALA A 822 -29.18 -10.77 -5.48
N MET A 823 -28.55 -11.95 -5.44
CA MET A 823 -28.87 -13.08 -6.32
C MET A 823 -30.32 -13.53 -6.13
N VAL A 824 -30.76 -13.75 -4.88
CA VAL A 824 -32.13 -14.17 -4.57
C VAL A 824 -33.14 -13.12 -5.01
N VAL A 825 -32.93 -11.85 -4.65
CA VAL A 825 -33.83 -10.75 -5.04
C VAL A 825 -33.92 -10.63 -6.56
N LYS A 826 -32.79 -10.70 -7.27
CA LYS A 826 -32.75 -10.59 -8.73
C LYS A 826 -33.40 -11.79 -9.42
N PHE A 827 -33.14 -13.01 -8.93
CA PHE A 827 -33.76 -14.23 -9.44
C PHE A 827 -35.29 -14.17 -9.31
N LEU A 828 -35.80 -13.81 -8.12
CA LEU A 828 -37.24 -13.67 -7.87
C LEU A 828 -37.85 -12.55 -8.72
N ALA A 829 -37.17 -11.40 -8.82
CA ALA A 829 -37.65 -10.28 -9.62
C ALA A 829 -37.77 -10.64 -11.11
N LEU A 830 -36.79 -11.35 -11.67
CA LEU A 830 -36.83 -11.80 -13.05
C LEU A 830 -37.94 -12.85 -13.28
N LYS A 831 -38.16 -13.75 -12.32
CA LYS A 831 -39.17 -14.82 -12.42
C LYS A 831 -40.60 -14.32 -12.25
N ILE A 832 -40.83 -13.33 -11.37
CA ILE A 832 -42.17 -12.83 -11.03
C ILE A 832 -42.54 -11.61 -11.87
N GLY A 833 -41.65 -10.61 -11.97
CA GLY A 833 -41.94 -9.31 -12.57
C GLY A 833 -41.31 -9.08 -13.96
N GLY A 834 -40.44 -9.99 -14.40
CA GLY A 834 -39.72 -9.87 -15.67
C GLY A 834 -38.72 -8.71 -15.71
N VAL A 835 -38.13 -8.49 -16.90
CA VAL A 835 -37.03 -7.54 -17.11
C VAL A 835 -37.45 -6.08 -16.87
N MET A 836 -38.71 -5.74 -17.13
CA MET A 836 -39.21 -4.37 -16.98
C MET A 836 -39.26 -3.90 -15.53
N VAL A 837 -39.63 -4.78 -14.59
CA VAL A 837 -39.60 -4.48 -13.14
C VAL A 837 -38.16 -4.26 -12.68
N VAL A 838 -37.22 -5.09 -13.12
CA VAL A 838 -35.79 -4.93 -12.81
C VAL A 838 -35.28 -3.58 -13.30
N ARG A 839 -35.57 -3.23 -14.56
CA ARG A 839 -35.06 -2.00 -15.20
C ARG A 839 -35.70 -0.72 -14.65
N ASN A 840 -37.02 -0.70 -14.48
CA ASN A 840 -37.76 0.55 -14.21
C ASN A 840 -38.05 0.78 -12.73
N VAL A 841 -38.10 -0.29 -11.92
CA VAL A 841 -38.43 -0.20 -10.50
C VAL A 841 -37.20 -0.48 -9.64
N LEU A 842 -36.59 -1.66 -9.78
CA LEU A 842 -35.51 -2.09 -8.89
C LEU A 842 -34.20 -1.35 -9.12
N ARG A 843 -33.82 -1.07 -10.37
CA ARG A 843 -32.60 -0.29 -10.64
C ARG A 843 -32.64 1.10 -9.98
N PRO A 844 -33.68 1.94 -10.16
CA PRO A 844 -33.77 3.21 -9.43
C PRO A 844 -33.86 3.02 -7.91
N PHE A 845 -34.54 1.97 -7.43
CA PHE A 845 -34.62 1.64 -6.01
C PHE A 845 -33.25 1.39 -5.39
N PHE A 846 -32.42 0.54 -5.99
CA PHE A 846 -31.07 0.28 -5.48
C PHE A 846 -30.14 1.49 -5.63
N VAL A 847 -30.28 2.30 -6.69
CA VAL A 847 -29.59 3.60 -6.76
C VAL A 847 -29.98 4.50 -5.58
N GLY A 848 -31.27 4.56 -5.26
CA GLY A 848 -31.78 5.30 -4.11
C GLY A 848 -31.26 4.77 -2.78
N MET A 849 -31.23 3.44 -2.61
CA MET A 849 -30.67 2.78 -1.43
C MET A 849 -29.20 3.17 -1.21
N PHE A 850 -28.39 3.19 -2.27
CA PHE A 850 -26.99 3.61 -2.20
C PHE A 850 -26.85 5.10 -1.87
N LEU A 851 -27.65 5.97 -2.51
CA LEU A 851 -27.67 7.41 -2.22
C LEU A 851 -28.09 7.71 -0.77
N GLY A 852 -29.10 7.02 -0.25
CA GLY A 852 -29.58 7.17 1.12
C GLY A 852 -28.54 6.73 2.15
N ALA A 853 -27.79 5.67 1.82
CA ALA A 853 -26.67 5.22 2.65
C ALA A 853 -25.58 6.30 2.71
N ILE A 854 -25.13 6.84 1.57
CA ILE A 854 -24.11 7.91 1.52
C ILE A 854 -24.58 9.19 2.20
N ALA A 855 -25.84 9.59 1.99
CA ALA A 855 -26.41 10.75 2.66
C ALA A 855 -26.39 10.58 4.19
N SER A 856 -26.64 9.36 4.68
CA SER A 856 -26.55 9.03 6.10
C SER A 856 -25.13 9.16 6.63
N TYR A 857 -24.10 8.73 5.89
CA TYR A 857 -22.69 8.96 6.26
C TYR A 857 -22.41 10.45 6.47
N LEU A 858 -22.75 11.27 5.47
CA LEU A 858 -22.52 12.71 5.53
C LEU A 858 -23.27 13.37 6.70
N LEU A 859 -24.52 12.96 6.93
CA LEU A 859 -25.36 13.50 8.00
C LEU A 859 -24.80 13.16 9.39
N TRP A 860 -24.50 11.88 9.63
CA TRP A 860 -23.99 11.43 10.93
C TRP A 860 -22.59 11.95 11.22
N ASP A 861 -21.74 12.07 10.19
CA ASP A 861 -20.41 12.69 10.35
C ASP A 861 -20.49 14.18 10.65
N ALA A 862 -21.40 14.91 10.00
CA ALA A 862 -21.64 16.32 10.32
C ALA A 862 -22.17 16.49 11.74
N LEU A 863 -23.07 15.62 12.19
CA LEU A 863 -23.54 15.59 13.57
C LEU A 863 -22.41 15.28 14.54
N ALA A 864 -21.57 14.28 14.25
CA ALA A 864 -20.41 13.92 15.06
C ALA A 864 -19.44 15.09 15.20
N LEU A 865 -19.12 15.81 14.11
CA LEU A 865 -18.31 17.03 14.17
C LEU A 865 -18.94 18.10 15.07
N GLY A 866 -20.26 18.31 14.97
CA GLY A 866 -20.99 19.24 15.82
C GLY A 866 -20.91 18.85 17.30
N LEU A 867 -21.15 17.58 17.62
CA LEU A 867 -21.08 17.03 18.97
C LEU A 867 -19.66 17.14 19.55
N GLN A 868 -18.64 16.82 18.76
CA GLN A 868 -17.23 16.98 19.15
C GLN A 868 -16.87 18.44 19.44
N ALA A 869 -17.43 19.40 18.70
CA ALA A 869 -17.25 20.82 18.98
C ALA A 869 -17.85 21.25 20.34
N PHE A 870 -18.85 20.51 20.84
CA PHE A 870 -19.41 20.67 22.18
C PHE A 870 -18.73 19.78 23.25
N GLY A 871 -17.64 19.09 22.90
CA GLY A 871 -16.87 18.25 23.82
C GLY A 871 -17.37 16.81 23.97
N ILE A 872 -18.36 16.38 23.17
CA ILE A 872 -18.86 15.00 23.16
C ILE A 872 -17.99 14.17 22.22
N MET A 873 -17.20 13.26 22.78
CA MET A 873 -16.21 12.46 22.04
C MET A 873 -16.74 11.10 21.55
N ASP A 874 -17.75 10.54 22.23
CA ASP A 874 -18.42 9.30 21.79
C ASP A 874 -19.49 9.65 20.75
N THR A 875 -19.11 9.54 19.49
CA THR A 875 -19.97 9.89 18.35
C THR A 875 -20.16 8.72 17.41
N PHE A 876 -21.41 8.54 16.97
CA PHE A 876 -21.78 7.54 15.99
C PHE A 876 -21.18 7.84 14.62
N HIS A 877 -20.55 6.83 14.03
CA HIS A 877 -20.13 6.81 12.63
C HIS A 877 -20.75 5.60 11.95
N VAL A 878 -21.23 5.79 10.73
CA VAL A 878 -21.92 4.74 9.98
C VAL A 878 -20.92 3.62 9.65
N PRO A 879 -21.19 2.34 10.02
CA PRO A 879 -20.32 1.22 9.67
C PRO A 879 -20.31 0.93 8.16
N HIS A 880 -19.14 0.56 7.60
CA HIS A 880 -19.01 0.16 6.18
C HIS A 880 -19.71 -1.14 5.85
N ILE A 881 -19.63 -2.08 6.78
CA ILE A 881 -20.26 -3.39 6.70
C ILE A 881 -21.40 -3.31 7.70
N PHE A 882 -22.56 -2.89 7.19
CA PHE A 882 -23.78 -2.81 7.96
C PHE A 882 -24.65 -4.03 7.70
#